data_AF-A0A3D8H6Q8-F1
#
_entry.id   AF-A0A3D8H6Q8-F1
#
_cell.length_a   1.000
_cell.length_b   1.000
_cell.length_c   1.000
_cell.angle_alpha   90.00
_cell.angle_beta   90.00
_cell.angle_gamma   90.00
#
_symmetry.space_group_name_H-M   'P 1'
#
loop_
_entity.id
_entity.type
_entity.pdbx_description
1 polymer ?
#
loop_
_entity_poly.entity_id
_entity_poly.type
_entity_poly.pdbx_seq_one_letter_code
_entity_poly.pdbx_strand_id
1 'polypeptide(L)'
;MASISSLGVGSGVLTSDLVDQLVQAERAPTENRLTQKTEQTQALISAYGTLRSAVTELRLPMRQLSAPDNLKAFSASSSNDNIGVSVDSTKASRGTYSVEVTSLAGAQALASRDVFADRDATSVGQGTLTLKVGDKTTNLTIDNSNDTLQGLANAINDADAGVSAGVIDTGNGFQLVLSADETGTANAVSISVSGDTGGTDTDNQGLSRFAFNSAMDAESGLKETIAATDAVMQINGVEVTRSNNSFENVIDGLTFEISEVGTSTVKVEQDFGAVADRVQGFVDKFNALQATIDNLAGFNAEAGVGSLLTGDSTVRGIQNQLRQILTRIVPGLEGSSVRSLADVGVTTDFETGGLQFDRAKFEEQLKSNPDDVTALFAEQGRTTDSQVEFVRSGLNTEPGTYGVNITQAATQGNLVAGTALSAGITIDGTNDALTFQVNGETSVSITLSQQTYATAQDLVDEIQSQLNSNNALNAAGASVKAELDGSGRLSFTSAKYGSDSAVTLTSADDAAAFGLDSTTATEGLDVAGSIGGRTAEGDGQVLFLGSGNGGASGLQVRVLGDETGSRGSITFVEGVAERTVDLVTRFVGAEGAIESRTESLTRDLEQIQESQARLEERIASFRERLVSQFTAADSLISQLNSTQDFVSQQLAALAPQNNRQNN
;
A
#
# COMPACT_ATOMS: atom_id res chain seq x y z
N MET A 1 -43.79 -48.53 6.83
CA MET A 1 -44.52 -48.91 5.61
C MET A 1 -45.73 -49.73 5.99
N ALA A 2 -46.92 -49.15 5.84
CA ALA A 2 -48.17 -49.88 5.70
C ALA A 2 -48.79 -49.38 4.39
N SER A 3 -48.91 -50.29 3.44
CA SER A 3 -49.34 -50.07 2.06
C SER A 3 -50.79 -49.62 1.97
N ILE A 4 -51.02 -48.63 1.10
CA ILE A 4 -52.30 -48.04 0.70
C ILE A 4 -53.30 -49.12 0.27
N SER A 5 -54.53 -49.05 0.78
CA SER A 5 -55.68 -49.76 0.20
C SER A 5 -56.71 -48.74 -0.26
N SER A 6 -56.60 -48.37 -1.53
CA SER A 6 -57.67 -47.87 -2.41
C SER A 6 -58.66 -46.87 -1.82
N LEU A 7 -58.41 -45.57 -2.05
CA LEU A 7 -59.41 -44.50 -2.03
C LEU A 7 -60.29 -44.51 -3.30
N GLY A 8 -60.56 -45.70 -3.86
CA GLY A 8 -61.03 -45.83 -5.24
C GLY A 8 -61.93 -47.03 -5.47
N VAL A 9 -63.04 -47.15 -4.73
CA VAL A 9 -64.19 -47.95 -5.16
C VAL A 9 -65.45 -47.50 -4.41
N GLY A 10 -66.18 -46.50 -4.90
CA GLY A 10 -67.50 -46.19 -4.32
C GLY A 10 -68.23 -44.95 -4.82
N SER A 11 -67.52 -43.86 -5.12
CA SER A 11 -68.13 -42.60 -5.52
C SER A 11 -67.20 -41.86 -6.49
N GLY A 12 -67.53 -41.81 -7.78
CA GLY A 12 -66.75 -41.07 -8.80
C GLY A 12 -66.71 -39.54 -8.61
N VAL A 13 -67.04 -39.04 -7.41
CA VAL A 13 -67.19 -37.63 -7.05
C VAL A 13 -66.09 -37.17 -6.07
N LEU A 14 -65.39 -38.09 -5.40
CA LEU A 14 -64.38 -37.78 -4.37
C LEU A 14 -63.01 -38.37 -4.76
N THR A 15 -62.18 -37.61 -5.46
CA THR A 15 -60.84 -38.05 -5.91
C THR A 15 -59.71 -37.38 -5.11
N SER A 16 -58.52 -37.99 -5.08
CA SER A 16 -57.29 -37.35 -4.55
C SER A 16 -57.06 -35.97 -5.17
N ASP A 17 -57.40 -35.83 -6.45
CA ASP A 17 -57.26 -34.58 -7.20
C ASP A 17 -58.10 -33.43 -6.63
N LEU A 18 -59.31 -33.73 -6.11
CA LEU A 18 -60.16 -32.71 -5.49
C LEU A 18 -59.56 -32.21 -4.17
N VAL A 19 -58.96 -33.10 -3.37
CA VAL A 19 -58.25 -32.72 -2.15
C VAL A 19 -57.04 -31.84 -2.50
N ASP A 20 -56.26 -32.23 -3.50
CA ASP A 20 -55.11 -31.44 -3.96
C ASP A 20 -55.53 -30.06 -4.48
N GLN A 21 -56.65 -29.96 -5.22
CA GLN A 21 -57.20 -28.67 -5.68
C GLN A 21 -57.65 -27.77 -4.53
N LEU A 22 -58.31 -28.31 -3.51
CA LEU A 22 -58.75 -27.55 -2.33
C LEU A 22 -57.55 -27.08 -1.49
N VAL A 23 -56.54 -27.93 -1.32
CA VAL A 23 -55.28 -27.60 -0.65
C VAL A 23 -54.55 -26.49 -1.41
N GLN A 24 -54.46 -26.59 -2.74
CA GLN A 24 -53.84 -25.57 -3.58
C GLN A 24 -54.59 -24.23 -3.52
N ALA A 25 -55.92 -24.25 -3.52
CA ALA A 25 -56.75 -23.05 -3.42
C ALA A 25 -56.57 -22.32 -2.08
N GLU A 26 -56.44 -23.07 -0.97
CA GLU A 26 -56.16 -22.51 0.36
C GLU A 26 -54.71 -21.98 0.48
N ARG A 27 -53.75 -22.67 -0.16
CA ARG A 27 -52.32 -22.32 -0.12
C ARG A 27 -52.00 -21.06 -0.95
N ALA A 28 -52.51 -21.00 -2.17
CA ALA A 28 -52.14 -20.02 -3.19
C ALA A 28 -52.13 -18.55 -2.72
N PRO A 29 -53.14 -18.00 -2.02
CA PRO A 29 -53.13 -16.58 -1.66
C PRO A 29 -52.03 -16.22 -0.67
N THR A 30 -51.76 -17.09 0.32
CA THR A 30 -50.72 -16.83 1.32
C THR A 30 -49.34 -17.06 0.73
N GLU A 31 -49.17 -18.13 -0.05
CA GLU A 31 -47.92 -18.43 -0.75
C GLU A 31 -47.54 -17.29 -1.69
N ASN A 32 -48.45 -16.85 -2.58
CA ASN A 32 -48.19 -15.75 -3.50
C ASN A 32 -47.75 -14.46 -2.78
N ARG A 33 -48.41 -14.12 -1.66
CA ARG A 33 -48.04 -12.94 -0.86
C ARG A 33 -46.65 -13.09 -0.23
N LEU A 34 -46.32 -14.28 0.30
CA LEU A 34 -45.01 -14.52 0.90
C LEU A 34 -43.91 -14.54 -0.16
N THR A 35 -44.13 -15.19 -1.30
CA THR A 35 -43.20 -15.19 -2.45
C THR A 35 -42.93 -13.78 -2.94
N GLN A 36 -43.97 -12.96 -3.14
CA GLN A 36 -43.79 -11.56 -3.52
C GLN A 36 -42.96 -10.77 -2.50
N LYS A 37 -43.19 -10.99 -1.20
CA LYS A 37 -42.39 -10.38 -0.14
C LYS A 37 -40.94 -10.86 -0.17
N THR A 38 -40.71 -12.15 -0.35
CA THR A 38 -39.36 -12.73 -0.48
C THR A 38 -38.61 -12.09 -1.64
N GLU A 39 -39.22 -12.04 -2.82
CA GLU A 39 -38.64 -11.43 -4.03
C GLU A 39 -38.34 -9.94 -3.81
N GLN A 40 -39.28 -9.20 -3.21
CA GLN A 40 -39.10 -7.79 -2.90
C GLN A 40 -37.96 -7.55 -1.91
N THR A 41 -37.91 -8.30 -0.80
CA THR A 41 -36.84 -8.16 0.22
C THR A 41 -35.49 -8.54 -0.35
N GLN A 42 -35.40 -9.61 -1.15
CA GLN A 42 -34.14 -10.02 -1.79
C GLN A 42 -33.65 -8.96 -2.80
N ALA A 43 -34.57 -8.37 -3.56
CA ALA A 43 -34.24 -7.26 -4.46
C ALA A 43 -33.75 -6.04 -3.66
N LEU A 44 -34.37 -5.73 -2.52
CA LEU A 44 -33.93 -4.62 -1.65
C LEU A 44 -32.53 -4.87 -1.10
N ILE A 45 -32.23 -6.06 -0.60
CA ILE A 45 -30.88 -6.45 -0.14
C ILE A 45 -29.86 -6.26 -1.27
N SER A 46 -30.20 -6.70 -2.48
CA SER A 46 -29.33 -6.58 -3.66
C SER A 46 -29.11 -5.11 -4.06
N ALA A 47 -30.15 -4.28 -4.00
CA ALA A 47 -30.07 -2.85 -4.26
C ALA A 47 -29.19 -2.13 -3.23
N TYR A 48 -29.33 -2.45 -1.95
CA TYR A 48 -28.47 -1.91 -0.88
C TYR A 48 -27.02 -2.39 -1.01
N GLY A 49 -26.79 -3.63 -1.44
CA GLY A 49 -25.45 -4.13 -1.78
C GLY A 49 -24.82 -3.36 -2.95
N THR A 50 -25.60 -3.06 -3.99
CA THR A 50 -25.15 -2.25 -5.14
C THR A 50 -24.81 -0.83 -4.71
N LEU A 51 -25.69 -0.20 -3.93
CA LEU A 51 -25.46 1.13 -3.36
C LEU A 51 -24.20 1.16 -2.47
N ARG A 52 -24.01 0.15 -1.61
CA ARG A 52 -22.82 0.01 -0.77
C ARG A 52 -21.55 -0.02 -1.61
N SER A 53 -21.54 -0.83 -2.68
CA SER A 53 -20.40 -0.92 -3.59
C SER A 53 -20.10 0.44 -4.22
N ALA A 54 -21.12 1.10 -4.78
CA ALA A 54 -20.97 2.41 -5.42
C ALA A 54 -20.47 3.50 -4.46
N VAL A 55 -20.94 3.53 -3.20
CA VAL A 55 -20.46 4.45 -2.17
C VAL A 55 -19.01 4.14 -1.78
N THR A 56 -18.65 2.85 -1.69
CA THR A 56 -17.29 2.40 -1.35
C THR A 56 -16.28 2.78 -2.44
N GLU A 57 -16.69 2.78 -3.71
CA GLU A 57 -15.83 3.15 -4.84
C GLU A 57 -15.32 4.59 -4.79
N LEU A 58 -15.96 5.48 -4.02
CA LEU A 58 -15.47 6.84 -3.79
C LEU A 58 -14.23 6.89 -2.87
N ARG A 59 -13.98 5.83 -2.10
CA ARG A 59 -12.95 5.84 -1.06
C ARG A 59 -11.54 5.96 -1.63
N LEU A 60 -11.22 5.19 -2.66
CA LEU A 60 -9.88 5.18 -3.25
C LEU A 60 -9.50 6.54 -3.89
N PRO A 61 -10.30 7.12 -4.81
CA PRO A 61 -9.93 8.40 -5.39
C PRO A 61 -9.86 9.51 -4.34
N MET A 62 -10.73 9.49 -3.31
CA MET A 62 -10.64 10.46 -2.22
C MET A 62 -9.44 10.24 -1.30
N ARG A 63 -9.03 8.99 -1.00
CA ARG A 63 -7.78 8.72 -0.28
C ARG A 63 -6.55 9.20 -1.06
N GLN A 64 -6.57 9.06 -2.38
CA GLN A 64 -5.49 9.58 -3.23
C GLN A 64 -5.43 11.10 -3.17
N LEU A 65 -6.58 11.78 -3.21
CA LEU A 65 -6.69 13.23 -3.11
C LEU A 65 -6.48 13.77 -1.69
N SER A 66 -6.67 12.97 -0.64
CA SER A 66 -6.46 13.42 0.75
C SER A 66 -5.00 13.42 1.18
N ALA A 67 -4.11 12.78 0.41
CA ALA A 67 -2.68 12.81 0.65
C ALA A 67 -2.03 14.05 0.00
N PRO A 68 -1.45 14.99 0.78
CA PRO A 68 -0.84 16.21 0.24
C PRO A 68 0.24 15.96 -0.83
N ASP A 69 1.03 14.89 -0.68
CA ASP A 69 2.11 14.55 -1.61
C ASP A 69 1.58 14.13 -2.99
N ASN A 70 0.41 13.50 -3.05
CA ASN A 70 -0.24 13.15 -4.32
C ASN A 70 -0.77 14.37 -5.08
N LEU A 71 -0.92 15.52 -4.39
CA LEU A 71 -1.29 16.80 -5.00
C LEU A 71 -0.06 17.61 -5.43
N LYS A 72 1.14 17.13 -5.10
CA LYS A 72 2.44 17.65 -5.53
C LYS A 72 3.10 16.68 -6.51
N ALA A 73 2.48 16.46 -7.66
CA ALA A 73 3.06 15.61 -8.69
C ALA A 73 4.18 16.34 -9.44
N PHE A 74 5.25 15.60 -9.76
CA PHE A 74 6.35 16.06 -10.61
C PHE A 74 6.50 15.11 -11.79
N SER A 75 6.86 15.67 -12.94
CA SER A 75 7.26 14.93 -14.13
C SER A 75 8.63 15.39 -14.59
N ALA A 76 9.37 14.46 -15.19
CA ALA A 76 10.63 14.75 -15.86
C ALA A 76 10.45 14.55 -17.36
N SER A 77 11.07 15.44 -18.12
CA SER A 77 11.24 15.27 -19.56
C SER A 77 12.72 15.32 -19.89
N SER A 78 13.14 14.46 -20.82
CA SER A 78 14.48 14.43 -21.37
C SER A 78 14.43 15.02 -22.77
N SER A 79 15.45 15.79 -23.18
CA SER A 79 15.56 16.24 -24.56
C SER A 79 16.06 15.14 -25.52
N ASN A 80 16.34 13.94 -24.99
CA ASN A 80 16.82 12.78 -25.72
C ASN A 80 16.13 11.51 -25.20
N ASP A 81 15.35 10.85 -26.04
CA ASP A 81 14.55 9.68 -25.68
C ASP A 81 15.41 8.46 -25.27
N ASN A 82 16.69 8.44 -25.65
CA ASN A 82 17.64 7.40 -25.24
C ASN A 82 18.09 7.51 -23.77
N ILE A 83 17.73 8.61 -23.11
CA ILE A 83 17.93 8.84 -21.68
C ILE A 83 16.54 8.99 -21.07
N GLY A 84 15.99 7.87 -20.64
CA GLY A 84 14.74 7.81 -19.90
C GLY A 84 14.91 8.39 -18.51
N VAL A 85 13.90 9.09 -18.03
CA VAL A 85 13.89 9.63 -16.67
C VAL A 85 12.55 9.33 -16.04
N SER A 86 12.59 8.70 -14.87
CA SER A 86 11.42 8.51 -14.02
C SER A 86 11.57 9.33 -12.74
N VAL A 87 10.42 9.67 -12.16
CA VAL A 87 10.32 10.59 -11.02
C VAL A 87 9.53 9.94 -9.90
N ASP A 88 10.12 9.91 -8.71
CA ASP A 88 9.39 9.70 -7.46
C ASP A 88 8.88 11.07 -6.98
N SER A 89 7.58 11.31 -7.17
CA SER A 89 6.95 12.59 -6.86
C SER A 89 7.00 12.96 -5.37
N THR A 90 7.32 12.02 -4.47
CA THR A 90 7.38 12.30 -3.02
C THR A 90 8.70 12.95 -2.60
N LYS A 91 9.76 12.80 -3.40
CA LYS A 91 11.11 13.30 -3.09
C LYS A 91 11.63 14.29 -4.11
N ALA A 92 11.13 14.20 -5.34
CA ALA A 92 11.62 15.02 -6.44
C ALA A 92 11.38 16.52 -6.20
N SER A 93 12.33 17.31 -6.68
CA SER A 93 12.27 18.78 -6.66
C SER A 93 12.39 19.34 -8.08
N ARG A 94 11.83 20.53 -8.30
CA ARG A 94 11.93 21.22 -9.60
C ARG A 94 13.39 21.51 -9.92
N GLY A 95 13.80 21.24 -11.15
CA GLY A 95 15.18 21.40 -11.55
C GLY A 95 15.39 21.24 -13.04
N THR A 96 16.56 21.64 -13.51
CA THR A 96 17.05 21.33 -14.85
C THR A 96 18.46 20.80 -14.71
N TYR A 97 18.72 19.64 -15.31
CA TYR A 97 19.96 18.90 -15.20
C TYR A 97 20.53 18.68 -16.59
N SER A 98 21.80 19.02 -16.77
CA SER A 98 22.56 18.64 -17.95
C SER A 98 23.12 17.24 -17.73
N VAL A 99 22.73 16.30 -18.57
CA VAL A 99 23.13 14.89 -18.49
C VAL A 99 23.99 14.55 -19.70
N GLU A 100 25.14 13.93 -19.48
CA GLU A 100 26.01 13.40 -20.52
C GLU A 100 26.36 11.94 -20.22
N VAL A 101 25.96 11.02 -21.09
CA VAL A 101 26.27 9.60 -21.00
C VAL A 101 27.51 9.32 -21.84
N THR A 102 28.58 8.86 -21.19
CA THR A 102 29.87 8.61 -21.83
C THR A 102 30.11 7.13 -22.14
N SER A 103 29.56 6.22 -21.33
CA SER A 103 29.59 4.77 -21.58
C SER A 103 28.36 4.08 -21.02
N LEU A 104 28.00 2.95 -21.62
CA LEU A 104 26.95 2.05 -21.14
C LEU A 104 27.59 0.89 -20.37
N ALA A 105 26.83 0.34 -19.43
CA ALA A 105 27.19 -0.91 -18.78
C ALA A 105 27.00 -2.08 -19.75
N GLY A 106 28.03 -2.91 -19.87
CA GLY A 106 28.05 -4.10 -20.72
C GLY A 106 28.38 -5.35 -19.92
N ALA A 107 27.69 -6.45 -20.23
CA ALA A 107 27.98 -7.76 -19.66
C ALA A 107 29.16 -8.40 -20.39
N GLN A 108 30.03 -9.08 -19.64
CA GLN A 108 31.17 -9.77 -20.23
C GLN A 108 30.70 -10.97 -21.06
N ALA A 109 31.32 -11.19 -22.20
CA ALA A 109 31.13 -12.40 -22.99
C ALA A 109 32.46 -13.08 -23.31
N LEU A 110 32.53 -14.37 -23.02
CA LEU A 110 33.68 -15.24 -23.24
C LEU A 110 33.33 -16.31 -24.28
N ALA A 111 34.30 -16.73 -25.08
CA ALA A 111 34.14 -17.83 -26.03
C ALA A 111 35.35 -18.76 -26.01
N SER A 112 35.13 -20.05 -26.27
CA SER A 112 36.22 -21.00 -26.46
C SER A 112 37.08 -20.59 -27.65
N ARG A 113 38.42 -20.66 -27.50
CA ARG A 113 39.34 -20.39 -28.60
C ARG A 113 39.24 -21.45 -29.69
N ASP A 114 39.13 -22.70 -29.27
CA ASP A 114 38.99 -23.84 -30.15
C ASP A 114 37.59 -23.91 -30.77
N VAL A 115 37.53 -24.54 -31.94
CA VAL A 115 36.30 -24.98 -32.61
C VAL A 115 36.27 -26.50 -32.55
N PHE A 116 35.18 -27.05 -32.02
CA PHE A 116 35.01 -28.48 -31.79
C PHE A 116 34.21 -29.11 -32.94
N ALA A 117 34.50 -30.37 -33.25
CA ALA A 117 33.86 -31.07 -34.36
C ALA A 117 32.40 -31.45 -34.09
N ASP A 118 32.04 -31.63 -32.82
CA ASP A 118 30.71 -31.99 -32.36
C ASP A 118 30.41 -31.34 -31.00
N ARG A 119 29.14 -31.37 -30.60
CA ARG A 119 28.64 -30.77 -29.34
C ARG A 119 28.35 -31.78 -28.22
N ASP A 120 28.13 -33.05 -28.56
CA ASP A 120 27.47 -34.05 -27.69
C ASP A 120 28.21 -35.40 -27.58
N ALA A 121 29.31 -35.61 -28.29
CA ALA A 121 29.96 -36.91 -28.44
C ALA A 121 31.42 -36.92 -27.97
N THR A 122 32.18 -35.87 -28.23
CA THR A 122 33.59 -35.80 -27.83
C THR A 122 33.73 -35.21 -26.43
N SER A 123 34.46 -35.92 -25.57
CA SER A 123 34.80 -35.43 -24.22
C SER A 123 35.69 -34.20 -24.30
N VAL A 124 35.35 -33.16 -23.53
CA VAL A 124 36.08 -31.89 -23.44
C VAL A 124 37.02 -31.84 -22.23
N GLY A 125 37.18 -32.96 -21.52
CA GLY A 125 38.00 -33.06 -20.30
C GLY A 125 37.16 -33.06 -19.03
N GLN A 126 37.74 -33.61 -17.96
CA GLN A 126 37.11 -33.80 -16.65
C GLN A 126 37.94 -33.11 -15.57
N GLY A 127 37.30 -32.68 -14.50
CA GLY A 127 37.90 -31.93 -13.40
C GLY A 127 36.88 -31.10 -12.63
N THR A 128 37.34 -30.09 -11.89
CA THR A 128 36.46 -29.12 -11.21
C THR A 128 36.66 -27.73 -11.83
N LEU A 129 35.57 -27.14 -12.31
CA LEU A 129 35.50 -25.77 -12.82
C LEU A 129 34.94 -24.85 -11.72
N THR A 130 35.73 -23.88 -11.26
CA THR A 130 35.30 -22.88 -10.28
C THR A 130 35.02 -21.57 -10.99
N LEU A 131 33.78 -21.11 -10.95
CA LEU A 131 33.34 -19.83 -11.50
C LEU A 131 33.19 -18.83 -10.35
N LYS A 132 33.77 -17.65 -10.53
CA LYS A 132 33.60 -16.51 -9.66
C LYS A 132 33.03 -15.34 -10.45
N VAL A 133 31.87 -14.84 -10.05
CA VAL A 133 31.17 -13.69 -10.65
C VAL A 133 30.72 -12.78 -9.51
N GLY A 134 31.27 -11.57 -9.45
CA GLY A 134 31.11 -10.70 -8.28
C GLY A 134 31.50 -11.41 -6.98
N ASP A 135 30.57 -11.50 -6.04
CA ASP A 135 30.73 -12.19 -4.75
C ASP A 135 30.35 -13.68 -4.79
N LYS A 136 29.75 -14.16 -5.89
CA LYS A 136 29.32 -15.56 -6.04
C LYS A 136 30.50 -16.42 -6.48
N THR A 137 30.73 -17.52 -5.78
CA THR A 137 31.71 -18.56 -6.16
C THR A 137 31.02 -19.90 -6.24
N THR A 138 31.08 -20.54 -7.41
CA THR A 138 30.40 -21.81 -7.70
C THR A 138 31.40 -22.84 -8.20
N ASN A 139 31.41 -24.03 -7.60
CA ASN A 139 32.24 -25.14 -8.02
C ASN A 139 31.41 -26.15 -8.79
N LEU A 140 31.85 -26.50 -10.00
CA LEU A 140 31.22 -27.45 -10.90
C LEU A 140 32.13 -28.65 -11.11
N THR A 141 31.63 -29.85 -10.81
CA THR A 141 32.33 -31.09 -11.14
C THR A 141 31.94 -31.53 -12.54
N ILE A 142 32.95 -31.72 -13.41
CA ILE A 142 32.79 -32.23 -14.78
C ILE A 142 33.34 -33.66 -14.83
N ASP A 143 32.46 -34.60 -15.16
CA ASP A 143 32.73 -36.04 -15.23
C ASP A 143 32.08 -36.67 -16.47
N ASN A 144 32.16 -38.00 -16.62
CA ASN A 144 31.60 -38.72 -17.78
C ASN A 144 30.10 -38.48 -18.05
N SER A 145 29.34 -37.89 -17.11
CA SER A 145 27.92 -37.59 -17.29
C SER A 145 27.66 -36.24 -17.98
N ASN A 146 28.62 -35.32 -17.96
CA ASN A 146 28.46 -33.94 -18.45
C ASN A 146 29.72 -33.39 -19.17
N ASP A 147 30.72 -34.22 -19.48
CA ASP A 147 31.99 -33.82 -20.12
C ASP A 147 31.91 -33.59 -21.64
N THR A 148 30.75 -33.25 -22.19
CA THR A 148 30.60 -32.79 -23.58
C THR A 148 30.44 -31.27 -23.61
N LEU A 149 30.55 -30.61 -24.77
CA LEU A 149 30.32 -29.16 -24.84
C LEU A 149 28.91 -28.78 -24.38
N GLN A 150 27.90 -29.52 -24.81
CA GLN A 150 26.52 -29.30 -24.40
C GLN A 150 26.31 -29.66 -22.92
N GLY A 151 26.95 -30.74 -22.44
CA GLY A 151 26.92 -31.14 -21.04
C GLY A 151 27.52 -30.06 -20.14
N LEU A 152 28.65 -29.47 -20.53
CA LEU A 152 29.31 -28.38 -19.83
C LEU A 152 28.45 -27.11 -19.82
N ALA A 153 27.86 -26.73 -20.96
CA ALA A 153 26.94 -25.59 -21.03
C ALA A 153 25.72 -25.78 -20.10
N ASN A 154 25.13 -26.97 -20.09
CA ASN A 154 24.01 -27.31 -19.21
C ASN A 154 24.44 -27.26 -17.74
N ALA A 155 25.59 -27.85 -17.40
CA ALA A 155 26.11 -27.85 -16.03
C ALA A 155 26.35 -26.42 -15.50
N ILE A 156 26.84 -25.51 -16.34
CA ILE A 156 27.03 -24.09 -15.99
C ILE A 156 25.68 -23.41 -15.74
N ASN A 157 24.70 -23.59 -16.64
CA ASN A 157 23.36 -23.01 -16.52
C ASN A 157 22.59 -23.55 -15.30
N ASP A 158 22.66 -24.87 -15.06
CA ASP A 158 21.95 -25.53 -13.96
C ASP A 158 22.52 -25.13 -12.59
N ALA A 159 23.78 -24.70 -12.54
CA ALA A 159 24.42 -24.27 -11.30
C ALA A 159 24.17 -22.81 -10.94
N ASP A 160 23.46 -22.05 -11.79
CA ASP A 160 23.11 -20.66 -11.54
C ASP A 160 24.35 -19.85 -11.14
N ALA A 161 25.44 -19.95 -11.89
CA ALA A 161 26.73 -19.38 -11.46
C ALA A 161 26.87 -17.86 -11.68
N GLY A 162 25.80 -17.17 -12.11
CA GLY A 162 25.84 -15.76 -12.55
C GLY A 162 26.34 -15.59 -13.98
N VAL A 163 26.38 -16.68 -14.75
CA VAL A 163 26.64 -16.69 -16.18
C VAL A 163 25.68 -17.65 -16.88
N SER A 164 25.33 -17.28 -18.10
CA SER A 164 24.61 -18.12 -19.06
C SER A 164 25.57 -18.69 -20.09
N ALA A 165 25.58 -20.01 -20.25
CA ALA A 165 26.41 -20.73 -21.21
C ALA A 165 25.58 -21.28 -22.39
N GLY A 166 26.18 -21.33 -23.57
CA GLY A 166 25.56 -21.88 -24.77
C GLY A 166 26.60 -22.40 -25.76
N VAL A 167 26.14 -23.19 -26.73
CA VAL A 167 26.99 -23.74 -27.80
C VAL A 167 26.55 -23.15 -29.14
N ILE A 168 27.44 -22.41 -29.80
CA ILE A 168 27.21 -21.81 -31.11
C ILE A 168 27.76 -22.73 -32.21
N ASP A 169 26.95 -22.98 -33.24
CA ASP A 169 27.40 -23.60 -34.49
C ASP A 169 27.95 -22.52 -35.43
N THR A 170 29.23 -22.59 -35.73
CA THR A 170 29.94 -21.64 -36.60
C THR A 170 29.85 -22.01 -38.08
N GLY A 171 29.19 -23.13 -38.43
CA GLY A 171 29.16 -23.73 -39.77
C GLY A 171 30.40 -24.57 -40.10
N ASN A 172 31.49 -24.40 -39.34
CA ASN A 172 32.72 -25.21 -39.44
C ASN A 172 32.98 -26.05 -38.17
N GLY A 173 32.02 -26.06 -37.24
CA GLY A 173 32.09 -26.72 -35.93
C GLY A 173 31.47 -25.86 -34.83
N PHE A 174 31.63 -26.29 -33.57
CA PHE A 174 30.93 -25.73 -32.41
C PHE A 174 31.87 -24.99 -31.46
N GLN A 175 31.40 -23.92 -30.83
CA GLN A 175 32.14 -23.18 -29.79
C GLN A 175 31.27 -22.99 -28.55
N LEU A 176 31.87 -23.10 -27.37
CA LEU A 176 31.21 -22.72 -26.12
C LEU A 176 31.28 -21.20 -25.97
N VAL A 177 30.15 -20.59 -25.64
CA VAL A 177 30.07 -19.17 -25.27
C VAL A 177 29.47 -19.03 -23.88
N LEU A 178 29.97 -18.06 -23.13
CA LEU A 178 29.47 -17.70 -21.82
C LEU A 178 29.20 -16.19 -21.82
N SER A 179 28.07 -15.78 -21.26
CA SER A 179 27.74 -14.38 -21.00
C SER A 179 27.49 -14.22 -19.51
N ALA A 180 28.03 -13.16 -18.91
CA ALA A 180 27.58 -12.75 -17.58
C ALA A 180 26.08 -12.40 -17.62
N ASP A 181 25.36 -12.74 -16.56
CA ASP A 181 23.93 -12.42 -16.45
C ASP A 181 23.71 -10.93 -16.14
N GLU A 182 24.68 -10.31 -15.46
CA GLU A 182 24.67 -8.91 -15.05
C GLU A 182 25.77 -8.11 -15.77
N THR A 183 25.52 -6.82 -16.01
CA THR A 183 26.50 -5.91 -16.60
C THR A 183 27.49 -5.37 -15.56
N GLY A 184 28.56 -4.70 -16.01
CA GLY A 184 29.47 -3.98 -15.12
C GLY A 184 30.75 -4.75 -14.77
N THR A 185 31.81 -4.01 -14.48
CA THR A 185 33.15 -4.56 -14.21
C THR A 185 33.19 -5.38 -12.92
N ALA A 186 32.34 -5.06 -11.95
CA ALA A 186 32.17 -5.83 -10.71
C ALA A 186 31.63 -7.25 -10.97
N ASN A 187 30.89 -7.45 -12.07
CA ASN A 187 30.33 -8.73 -12.48
C ASN A 187 31.19 -9.44 -13.54
N ALA A 188 32.45 -9.06 -13.68
CA ALA A 188 33.39 -9.79 -14.52
C ALA A 188 33.58 -11.22 -14.02
N VAL A 189 33.58 -12.16 -14.96
CA VAL A 189 33.69 -13.60 -14.74
C VAL A 189 35.16 -13.98 -14.62
N SER A 190 35.49 -14.74 -13.58
CA SER A 190 36.77 -15.44 -13.44
C SER A 190 36.50 -16.93 -13.32
N ILE A 191 37.16 -17.74 -14.15
CA ILE A 191 36.99 -19.19 -14.18
C ILE A 191 38.34 -19.85 -13.96
N SER A 192 38.45 -20.74 -12.98
CA SER A 192 39.64 -21.55 -12.73
C SER A 192 39.31 -23.03 -12.80
N VAL A 193 40.26 -23.84 -13.24
CA VAL A 193 40.14 -25.30 -13.27
C VAL A 193 41.06 -25.90 -12.23
N SER A 194 40.64 -27.02 -11.64
CA SER A 194 41.50 -27.87 -10.83
C SER A 194 41.25 -29.35 -11.13
N GLY A 195 42.33 -30.13 -11.17
CA GLY A 195 42.25 -31.57 -11.39
C GLY A 195 41.91 -31.94 -12.84
N ASP A 196 42.38 -31.15 -13.81
CA ASP A 196 42.23 -31.47 -15.22
C ASP A 196 42.92 -32.81 -15.57
N THR A 197 42.17 -33.70 -16.21
CA THR A 197 42.64 -35.03 -16.62
C THR A 197 43.26 -35.04 -18.02
N GLY A 198 43.09 -33.97 -18.80
CA GLY A 198 43.56 -33.86 -20.19
C GLY A 198 44.85 -33.05 -20.37
N GLY A 199 45.44 -32.53 -19.30
CA GLY A 199 46.58 -31.61 -19.34
C GLY A 199 47.01 -31.12 -17.95
N THR A 200 47.46 -29.87 -17.89
CA THR A 200 47.66 -29.11 -16.65
C THR A 200 46.48 -28.16 -16.41
N ASP A 201 46.32 -27.64 -15.19
CA ASP A 201 45.19 -26.76 -14.85
C ASP A 201 45.24 -25.36 -15.53
N THR A 202 46.29 -25.05 -16.30
CA THR A 202 46.55 -23.73 -16.90
C THR A 202 46.79 -23.74 -18.42
N ASP A 203 46.79 -24.91 -19.06
CA ASP A 203 47.09 -25.04 -20.49
C ASP A 203 45.83 -24.96 -21.38
N ASN A 204 45.98 -25.25 -22.68
CA ASN A 204 44.88 -25.27 -23.65
C ASN A 204 44.47 -26.71 -24.02
N GLN A 205 44.62 -27.66 -23.10
CA GLN A 205 44.18 -29.04 -23.24
C GLN A 205 43.09 -29.34 -22.20
N GLY A 206 42.47 -30.52 -22.28
CA GLY A 206 41.46 -30.93 -21.30
C GLY A 206 40.40 -29.87 -20.97
N LEU A 207 40.01 -29.79 -19.70
CA LEU A 207 39.00 -28.85 -19.19
C LEU A 207 39.56 -27.42 -19.04
N SER A 208 40.89 -27.26 -18.84
CA SER A 208 41.55 -25.96 -18.64
C SER A 208 41.39 -24.98 -19.83
N ARG A 209 41.09 -25.49 -21.04
CA ARG A 209 40.70 -24.66 -22.20
C ARG A 209 39.43 -23.79 -21.97
N PHE A 210 38.63 -24.07 -20.95
CA PHE A 210 37.46 -23.27 -20.58
C PHE A 210 37.68 -22.40 -19.34
N ALA A 211 38.92 -22.34 -18.81
CA ALA A 211 39.28 -21.40 -17.75
C ALA A 211 39.50 -19.98 -18.31
N PHE A 212 39.31 -18.99 -17.46
CA PHE A 212 39.54 -17.58 -17.74
C PHE A 212 39.99 -16.87 -16.46
N ASN A 213 41.29 -16.73 -16.28
CA ASN A 213 41.88 -16.01 -15.16
C ASN A 213 43.32 -15.58 -15.51
N SER A 214 43.93 -14.74 -14.67
CA SER A 214 45.27 -14.19 -14.91
C SER A 214 46.42 -15.20 -14.79
N ALA A 215 46.16 -16.43 -14.32
CA ALA A 215 47.16 -17.48 -14.11
C ALA A 215 47.27 -18.46 -15.29
N MET A 216 46.48 -18.28 -16.36
CA MET A 216 46.53 -19.12 -17.57
C MET A 216 47.82 -18.92 -18.38
N ASP A 217 48.26 -19.98 -19.05
CA ASP A 217 49.37 -19.91 -20.00
C ASP A 217 49.02 -19.03 -21.20
N ALA A 218 50.05 -18.54 -21.91
CA ALA A 218 49.86 -17.70 -23.08
C ALA A 218 49.05 -18.41 -24.18
N GLU A 219 48.01 -17.73 -24.69
CA GLU A 219 47.05 -18.25 -25.67
C GLU A 219 46.18 -19.44 -25.21
N SER A 220 46.15 -19.74 -23.91
CA SER A 220 45.28 -20.76 -23.32
C SER A 220 43.96 -20.18 -22.80
N GLY A 221 42.99 -21.07 -22.55
CA GLY A 221 41.70 -20.73 -21.94
C GLY A 221 40.71 -20.04 -22.88
N LEU A 222 39.66 -19.45 -22.30
CA LEU A 222 38.66 -18.70 -23.04
C LEU A 222 39.24 -17.38 -23.58
N LYS A 223 38.63 -16.90 -24.66
CA LYS A 223 38.86 -15.57 -25.21
C LYS A 223 37.73 -14.65 -24.78
N GLU A 224 38.08 -13.49 -24.24
CA GLU A 224 37.14 -12.40 -24.05
C GLU A 224 36.72 -11.82 -25.42
N THR A 225 35.42 -11.88 -25.70
CA THR A 225 34.82 -11.38 -26.94
C THR A 225 34.11 -10.05 -26.73
N ILE A 226 33.57 -9.82 -25.54
CA ILE A 226 33.01 -8.55 -25.07
C ILE A 226 33.53 -8.33 -23.64
N ALA A 227 34.15 -7.18 -23.40
CA ALA A 227 34.63 -6.82 -22.07
C ALA A 227 33.50 -6.29 -21.20
N ALA A 228 33.55 -6.59 -19.90
CA ALA A 228 32.69 -5.94 -18.93
C ALA A 228 33.01 -4.44 -18.88
N THR A 229 31.97 -3.62 -18.90
CA THR A 229 32.09 -2.14 -18.82
C THR A 229 31.05 -1.62 -17.86
N ASP A 230 31.39 -0.58 -17.11
CA ASP A 230 30.44 0.15 -16.26
C ASP A 230 29.79 1.28 -17.04
N ALA A 231 28.56 1.60 -16.66
CA ALA A 231 27.88 2.79 -17.14
C ALA A 231 28.48 4.02 -16.48
N VAL A 232 28.77 5.05 -17.28
CA VAL A 232 29.29 6.33 -16.80
C VAL A 232 28.43 7.46 -17.36
N MET A 233 27.95 8.30 -16.44
CA MET A 233 27.13 9.47 -16.73
C MET A 233 27.66 10.66 -15.95
N GLN A 234 27.66 11.84 -16.56
CA GLN A 234 27.90 13.11 -15.88
C GLN A 234 26.59 13.86 -15.72
N ILE A 235 26.31 14.33 -14.50
CA ILE A 235 25.15 15.17 -14.19
C ILE A 235 25.66 16.52 -13.70
N ASN A 236 25.38 17.59 -14.44
CA ASN A 236 25.91 18.94 -14.19
C ASN A 236 27.45 18.95 -14.01
N GLY A 237 28.17 18.05 -14.71
CA GLY A 237 29.62 17.90 -14.64
C GLY A 237 30.14 17.02 -13.50
N VAL A 238 29.26 16.40 -12.70
CA VAL A 238 29.63 15.39 -11.69
C VAL A 238 29.54 14.00 -12.31
N GLU A 239 30.66 13.29 -12.38
CA GLU A 239 30.72 11.92 -12.88
C GLU A 239 30.13 10.92 -11.88
N VAL A 240 29.29 10.02 -12.38
CA VAL A 240 28.61 8.96 -11.65
C VAL A 240 28.77 7.67 -12.42
N THR A 241 29.16 6.61 -11.71
CA THR A 241 29.40 5.28 -12.29
C THR A 241 28.46 4.25 -11.66
N ARG A 242 27.91 3.34 -12.47
CA ARG A 242 27.06 2.22 -12.05
C ARG A 242 27.41 0.96 -12.83
N SER A 243 27.19 -0.19 -12.20
CA SER A 243 27.35 -1.50 -12.83
C SER A 243 26.24 -1.84 -13.83
N ASN A 244 25.12 -1.12 -13.80
CA ASN A 244 24.00 -1.28 -14.74
C ASN A 244 23.63 0.04 -15.41
N ASN A 245 22.73 -0.03 -16.39
CA ASN A 245 22.25 1.13 -17.14
C ASN A 245 21.13 1.91 -16.42
N SER A 246 20.88 1.62 -15.15
CA SER A 246 19.88 2.28 -14.30
C SER A 246 20.56 3.05 -13.16
N PHE A 247 20.41 4.36 -13.19
CA PHE A 247 20.99 5.28 -12.22
C PHE A 247 19.89 5.71 -11.24
N GLU A 248 19.62 4.84 -10.27
CA GLU A 248 18.65 5.11 -9.21
C GLU A 248 19.20 6.08 -8.16
N ASN A 249 18.33 7.00 -7.70
CA ASN A 249 18.56 7.92 -6.57
C ASN A 249 19.90 8.69 -6.64
N VAL A 250 20.40 8.97 -7.85
CA VAL A 250 21.61 9.80 -8.03
C VAL A 250 21.30 11.25 -7.68
N ILE A 251 20.08 11.69 -8.04
CA ILE A 251 19.43 12.86 -7.48
C ILE A 251 18.21 12.34 -6.73
N ASP A 252 17.92 12.90 -5.57
CA ASP A 252 16.82 12.42 -4.74
C ASP A 252 15.50 12.47 -5.52
N GLY A 253 14.82 11.32 -5.57
CA GLY A 253 13.59 11.12 -6.33
C GLY A 253 13.71 11.04 -7.85
N LEU A 254 14.91 10.94 -8.43
CA LEU A 254 15.11 10.72 -9.87
C LEU A 254 15.84 9.41 -10.15
N THR A 255 15.34 8.67 -11.14
CA THR A 255 16.02 7.51 -11.72
C THR A 255 16.22 7.75 -13.20
N PHE A 256 17.45 7.55 -13.68
CA PHE A 256 17.80 7.68 -15.09
C PHE A 256 18.05 6.30 -15.70
N GLU A 257 17.39 6.00 -16.80
CA GLU A 257 17.58 4.78 -17.59
C GLU A 257 18.28 5.15 -18.89
N ILE A 258 19.48 4.61 -19.13
CA ILE A 258 20.27 4.97 -20.31
C ILE A 258 20.29 3.82 -21.31
N SER A 259 20.04 4.14 -22.58
CA SER A 259 20.05 3.16 -23.67
C SER A 259 21.15 3.41 -24.70
N GLU A 260 21.59 4.67 -24.83
CA GLU A 260 22.68 5.05 -25.74
C GLU A 260 23.56 6.14 -25.13
N VAL A 261 24.79 6.27 -25.64
CA VAL A 261 25.67 7.41 -25.32
C VAL A 261 25.15 8.70 -25.95
N GLY A 262 25.33 9.82 -25.26
CA GLY A 262 24.84 11.10 -25.76
C GLY A 262 24.61 12.13 -24.66
N THR A 263 24.11 13.29 -25.05
CA THR A 263 23.77 14.37 -24.13
C THR A 263 22.25 14.58 -24.09
N SER A 264 21.75 15.05 -22.94
CA SER A 264 20.37 15.46 -22.75
C SER A 264 20.27 16.59 -21.73
N THR A 265 19.26 17.43 -21.90
CA THR A 265 18.77 18.31 -20.83
C THR A 265 17.53 17.67 -20.24
N VAL A 266 17.61 17.31 -18.96
CA VAL A 266 16.50 16.75 -18.20
C VAL A 266 15.84 17.88 -17.40
N LYS A 267 14.53 18.06 -17.61
CA LYS A 267 13.75 19.10 -16.96
C LYS A 267 12.69 18.48 -16.07
N VAL A 268 12.73 18.81 -14.78
CA VAL A 268 11.75 18.37 -13.78
C VAL A 268 10.82 19.52 -13.45
N GLU A 269 9.52 19.33 -13.71
CA GLU A 269 8.47 20.32 -13.50
C GLU A 269 7.30 19.73 -12.72
N GLN A 270 6.45 20.61 -12.17
CA GLN A 270 5.19 20.16 -11.58
C GLN A 270 4.25 19.64 -12.66
N ASP A 271 3.69 18.47 -12.43
CA ASP A 271 2.72 17.84 -13.32
C ASP A 271 1.29 18.13 -12.83
N PHE A 272 0.78 19.29 -13.23
CA PHE A 272 -0.60 19.68 -12.93
C PHE A 272 -1.62 18.75 -13.60
N GLY A 273 -1.26 18.14 -14.74
CA GLY A 273 -2.13 17.23 -15.48
C GLY A 273 -2.38 15.95 -14.69
N ALA A 274 -1.35 15.36 -14.10
CA ALA A 274 -1.49 14.18 -13.27
C ALA A 274 -2.39 14.43 -12.04
N VAL A 275 -2.34 15.64 -11.44
CA VAL A 275 -3.24 16.00 -10.34
C VAL A 275 -4.68 16.18 -10.85
N ALA A 276 -4.86 16.84 -12.00
CA ALA A 276 -6.15 17.00 -12.63
C ALA A 276 -6.80 15.66 -13.02
N ASP A 277 -6.01 14.67 -13.45
CA ASP A 277 -6.49 13.31 -13.74
C ASP A 277 -7.02 12.59 -12.49
N ARG A 278 -6.38 12.80 -11.33
CA ARG A 278 -6.89 12.27 -10.04
C ARG A 278 -8.23 12.90 -9.67
N VAL A 279 -8.39 14.21 -9.87
CA VAL A 279 -9.67 14.91 -9.65
C VAL A 279 -10.74 14.41 -10.63
N GLN A 280 -10.40 14.23 -11.91
CA GLN A 280 -11.31 13.63 -12.91
C GLN A 280 -11.74 12.22 -12.47
N GLY A 281 -10.83 11.38 -12.00
CA GLY A 281 -11.15 10.05 -11.49
C GLY A 281 -12.14 10.07 -10.31
N PHE A 282 -12.02 11.06 -9.42
CA PHE A 282 -13.04 11.30 -8.38
C PHE A 282 -14.40 11.70 -8.99
N VAL A 283 -14.41 12.68 -9.91
CA VAL A 283 -15.63 13.16 -10.57
C VAL A 283 -16.37 12.04 -11.28
N ASP A 284 -15.65 11.17 -11.99
CA ASP A 284 -16.20 10.01 -12.69
C ASP A 284 -16.85 9.03 -11.71
N LYS A 285 -16.19 8.70 -10.60
CA LYS A 285 -16.74 7.81 -9.57
C LYS A 285 -17.94 8.42 -8.84
N PHE A 286 -17.94 9.73 -8.61
CA PHE A 286 -19.11 10.43 -8.08
C PHE A 286 -20.30 10.36 -9.03
N ASN A 287 -20.06 10.59 -10.33
CA ASN A 287 -21.11 10.52 -11.34
C ASN A 287 -21.64 9.10 -11.52
N ALA A 288 -20.79 8.08 -11.42
CA ALA A 288 -21.21 6.68 -11.40
C ALA A 288 -22.08 6.36 -10.16
N LEU A 289 -21.77 6.93 -8.99
CA LEU A 289 -22.64 6.83 -7.81
C LEU A 289 -23.99 7.51 -8.05
N GLN A 290 -24.03 8.73 -8.59
CA GLN A 290 -25.29 9.42 -8.89
C GLN A 290 -26.16 8.59 -9.85
N ALA A 291 -25.57 8.08 -10.95
CA ALA A 291 -26.28 7.20 -11.87
C ALA A 291 -26.81 5.92 -11.18
N THR A 292 -26.05 5.34 -10.26
CA THR A 292 -26.51 4.20 -9.46
C THR A 292 -27.70 4.58 -8.58
N ILE A 293 -27.65 5.74 -7.91
CA ILE A 293 -28.73 6.23 -7.07
C ILE A 293 -29.97 6.54 -7.90
N ASP A 294 -29.84 7.17 -9.07
CA ASP A 294 -30.96 7.48 -9.96
C ASP A 294 -31.64 6.20 -10.46
N ASN A 295 -30.87 5.17 -10.80
CA ASN A 295 -31.44 3.87 -11.17
C ASN A 295 -32.18 3.20 -10.02
N LEU A 296 -31.66 3.29 -8.79
CA LEU A 296 -32.24 2.60 -7.63
C LEU A 296 -33.39 3.37 -6.96
N ALA A 297 -33.35 4.70 -6.95
CA ALA A 297 -34.25 5.57 -6.18
C ALA A 297 -34.96 6.65 -7.02
N GLY A 298 -34.64 6.76 -8.32
CA GLY A 298 -35.28 7.68 -9.24
C GLY A 298 -36.72 7.29 -9.59
N PHE A 299 -37.42 8.24 -10.21
CA PHE A 299 -38.80 8.06 -10.68
C PHE A 299 -38.83 8.11 -12.21
N ASN A 300 -39.33 7.05 -12.84
CA ASN A 300 -39.54 7.06 -14.29
C ASN A 300 -40.90 7.72 -14.59
N ALA A 301 -40.85 8.98 -15.03
CA ALA A 301 -42.04 9.77 -15.34
C ALA A 301 -42.85 9.24 -16.54
N GLU A 302 -42.21 8.56 -17.50
CA GLU A 302 -42.84 8.01 -18.69
C GLU A 302 -43.64 6.73 -18.38
N ALA A 303 -43.09 5.87 -17.50
CA ALA A 303 -43.76 4.66 -17.04
C ALA A 303 -44.70 4.92 -15.85
N GLY A 304 -44.56 6.06 -15.15
CA GLY A 304 -45.29 6.37 -13.92
C GLY A 304 -44.92 5.45 -12.74
N VAL A 305 -43.74 4.83 -12.78
CA VAL A 305 -43.29 3.84 -11.78
C VAL A 305 -41.99 4.32 -11.13
N GLY A 306 -41.95 4.25 -9.79
CA GLY A 306 -40.73 4.50 -9.02
C GLY A 306 -39.83 3.26 -9.00
N SER A 307 -38.51 3.49 -9.00
CA SER A 307 -37.53 2.45 -8.71
C SER A 307 -37.65 1.89 -7.29
N LEU A 308 -36.97 0.77 -7.02
CA LEU A 308 -37.12 -0.02 -5.81
C LEU A 308 -36.90 0.75 -4.49
N LEU A 309 -35.98 1.72 -4.49
CA LEU A 309 -35.64 2.58 -3.35
C LEU A 309 -36.24 3.99 -3.47
N THR A 310 -37.28 4.17 -4.30
CA THR A 310 -37.95 5.47 -4.43
C THR A 310 -38.48 5.90 -3.07
N GLY A 311 -38.09 7.10 -2.64
CA GLY A 311 -38.55 7.64 -1.37
C GLY A 311 -37.76 7.15 -0.14
N ASP A 312 -36.70 6.38 -0.33
CA ASP A 312 -35.87 5.87 0.77
C ASP A 312 -35.11 7.00 1.49
N SER A 313 -35.18 7.02 2.82
CA SER A 313 -34.55 8.06 3.65
C SER A 313 -33.03 7.95 3.72
N THR A 314 -32.50 6.73 3.66
CA THR A 314 -31.06 6.46 3.74
C THR A 314 -30.38 6.99 2.48
N VAL A 315 -30.94 6.69 1.31
CA VAL A 315 -30.44 7.17 0.02
C VAL A 315 -30.41 8.70 -0.03
N ARG A 316 -31.52 9.35 0.33
CA ARG A 316 -31.59 10.82 0.40
C ARG A 316 -30.61 11.41 1.41
N GLY A 317 -30.40 10.73 2.54
CA GLY A 317 -29.43 11.14 3.56
C GLY A 317 -28.01 11.17 2.99
N ILE A 318 -27.61 10.12 2.29
CA ILE A 318 -26.30 10.02 1.62
C ILE A 318 -26.13 11.14 0.60
N GLN A 319 -27.11 11.34 -0.29
CA GLN A 319 -27.04 12.40 -1.31
C GLN A 319 -26.90 13.80 -0.68
N ASN A 320 -27.67 14.10 0.37
CA ASN A 320 -27.64 15.40 1.03
C ASN A 320 -26.31 15.65 1.74
N GLN A 321 -25.76 14.66 2.44
CA GLN A 321 -24.49 14.79 3.16
C GLN A 321 -23.31 14.94 2.19
N LEU A 322 -23.27 14.16 1.11
CA LEU A 322 -22.26 14.31 0.06
C LEU A 322 -22.34 15.69 -0.59
N ARG A 323 -23.54 16.13 -0.98
CA ARG A 323 -23.74 17.46 -1.57
C ARG A 323 -23.28 18.58 -0.63
N GLN A 324 -23.57 18.48 0.66
CA GLN A 324 -23.13 19.47 1.65
C GLN A 324 -21.61 19.55 1.78
N ILE A 325 -20.91 18.42 1.71
CA ILE A 325 -19.44 18.40 1.76
C ILE A 325 -18.86 19.06 0.50
N LEU A 326 -19.41 18.76 -0.68
CA LEU A 326 -18.88 19.20 -1.98
C LEU A 326 -19.18 20.67 -2.32
N THR A 327 -20.27 21.23 -1.77
CA THR A 327 -20.74 22.59 -2.13
C THR A 327 -20.41 23.66 -1.08
N ARG A 328 -20.02 23.28 0.14
CA ARG A 328 -19.70 24.23 1.20
C ARG A 328 -18.25 24.73 1.07
N ILE A 329 -18.02 25.96 1.50
CA ILE A 329 -16.66 26.46 1.76
C ILE A 329 -15.97 25.53 2.76
N VAL A 330 -14.74 25.15 2.44
CA VAL A 330 -13.91 24.31 3.32
C VAL A 330 -13.53 25.12 4.55
N PRO A 331 -13.86 24.65 5.76
CA PRO A 331 -13.51 25.36 6.98
C PRO A 331 -12.00 25.56 7.11
N GLY A 332 -11.58 26.77 7.46
CA GLY A 332 -10.17 27.18 7.50
C GLY A 332 -9.64 27.81 6.21
N LEU A 333 -10.43 27.81 5.12
CA LEU A 333 -10.11 28.50 3.86
C LEU A 333 -10.95 29.77 3.63
N GLU A 334 -11.67 30.28 4.63
CA GLU A 334 -12.60 31.41 4.46
C GLU A 334 -11.93 32.71 3.96
N GLY A 335 -10.65 32.91 4.30
CA GLY A 335 -9.83 34.04 3.87
C GLY A 335 -8.92 33.76 2.66
N SER A 336 -9.00 32.57 2.07
CA SER A 336 -8.11 32.14 0.98
C SER A 336 -8.67 32.51 -0.40
N SER A 337 -7.80 32.55 -1.41
CA SER A 337 -8.20 32.84 -2.80
C SER A 337 -9.06 31.71 -3.39
N VAL A 338 -8.71 30.47 -3.02
CA VAL A 338 -9.49 29.26 -3.32
C VAL A 338 -10.08 28.74 -2.02
N ARG A 339 -11.40 28.61 -1.98
CA ARG A 339 -12.14 28.24 -0.75
C ARG A 339 -13.18 27.13 -0.93
N SER A 340 -13.50 26.78 -2.18
CA SER A 340 -14.48 25.77 -2.53
C SER A 340 -14.11 25.04 -3.83
N LEU A 341 -14.71 23.87 -4.05
CA LEU A 341 -14.55 23.09 -5.28
C LEU A 341 -14.94 23.88 -6.55
N ALA A 342 -15.93 24.77 -6.45
CA ALA A 342 -16.36 25.60 -7.58
C ALA A 342 -15.29 26.62 -8.03
N ASP A 343 -14.46 27.09 -7.09
CA ASP A 343 -13.38 28.04 -7.38
C ASP A 343 -12.30 27.39 -8.25
N VAL A 344 -12.07 26.08 -8.09
CA VAL A 344 -11.14 25.28 -8.91
C VAL A 344 -11.79 24.61 -10.12
N GLY A 345 -13.05 24.94 -10.42
CA GLY A 345 -13.73 24.42 -11.63
C GLY A 345 -14.44 23.08 -11.46
N VAL A 346 -14.62 22.58 -10.24
CA VAL A 346 -15.50 21.44 -9.95
C VAL A 346 -16.87 21.97 -9.51
N THR A 347 -17.85 21.91 -10.41
CA THR A 347 -19.22 22.42 -10.17
C THR A 347 -20.24 21.30 -10.17
N THR A 348 -21.42 21.54 -9.59
CA THR A 348 -22.53 20.58 -9.59
C THR A 348 -23.55 20.97 -10.64
N ASP A 349 -23.94 20.02 -11.48
CA ASP A 349 -25.04 20.15 -12.42
C ASP A 349 -26.38 20.20 -11.68
N PHE A 350 -27.21 21.19 -11.98
CA PHE A 350 -28.44 21.44 -11.22
C PHE A 350 -29.60 20.51 -11.62
N GLU A 351 -29.53 19.87 -12.79
CA GLU A 351 -30.58 18.97 -13.29
C GLU A 351 -30.34 17.54 -12.83
N THR A 352 -29.09 17.09 -12.97
CA THR A 352 -28.67 15.70 -12.69
C THR A 352 -28.08 15.54 -11.29
N GLY A 353 -27.59 16.61 -10.66
CA GLY A 353 -26.84 16.53 -9.40
C GLY A 353 -25.44 15.93 -9.53
N GLY A 354 -24.99 15.62 -10.75
CA GLY A 354 -23.63 15.17 -11.05
C GLY A 354 -22.60 16.30 -10.94
N LEU A 355 -21.31 15.94 -10.91
CA LEU A 355 -20.20 16.88 -10.96
C LEU A 355 -19.74 17.12 -12.41
N GLN A 356 -19.38 18.37 -12.69
CA GLN A 356 -18.73 18.82 -13.91
C GLN A 356 -17.34 19.36 -13.56
N PHE A 357 -16.34 19.04 -14.39
CA PHE A 357 -14.95 19.43 -14.16
C PHE A 357 -14.40 20.27 -15.31
N ASP A 358 -14.04 21.52 -15.01
CA ASP A 358 -13.25 22.38 -15.89
C ASP A 358 -11.76 22.19 -15.59
N ARG A 359 -11.15 21.30 -16.38
CA ARG A 359 -9.73 20.97 -16.24
C ARG A 359 -8.81 22.18 -16.39
N ALA A 360 -9.09 23.06 -17.36
CA ALA A 360 -8.22 24.19 -17.64
C ALA A 360 -8.21 25.19 -16.48
N LYS A 361 -9.40 25.48 -15.92
CA LYS A 361 -9.55 26.32 -14.74
C LYS A 361 -8.86 25.70 -13.52
N PHE A 362 -8.96 24.38 -13.35
CA PHE A 362 -8.30 23.66 -12.27
C PHE A 362 -6.78 23.79 -12.34
N GLU A 363 -6.18 23.51 -13.50
CA GLU A 363 -4.73 23.60 -13.71
C GLU A 363 -4.23 25.04 -13.50
N GLU A 364 -5.00 26.05 -13.91
CA GLU A 364 -4.68 27.47 -13.66
C GLU A 364 -4.67 27.80 -12.16
N GLN A 365 -5.67 27.34 -11.40
CA GLN A 365 -5.73 27.58 -9.96
C GLN A 365 -4.65 26.80 -9.21
N LEU A 366 -4.37 25.56 -9.60
CA LEU A 366 -3.31 24.76 -8.99
C LEU A 366 -1.93 25.39 -9.22
N LYS A 367 -1.70 25.98 -10.39
CA LYS A 367 -0.47 26.72 -10.69
C LYS A 367 -0.35 28.02 -9.90
N SER A 368 -1.46 28.74 -9.70
CA SER A 368 -1.45 30.07 -9.08
C SER A 368 -1.51 30.03 -7.55
N ASN A 369 -2.24 29.08 -6.99
CA ASN A 369 -2.51 28.94 -5.55
C ASN A 369 -2.35 27.46 -5.11
N PRO A 370 -1.16 26.84 -5.25
CA PRO A 370 -0.97 25.41 -5.03
C PRO A 370 -1.33 24.96 -3.62
N ASP A 371 -1.00 25.75 -2.59
CA ASP A 371 -1.28 25.41 -1.20
C ASP A 371 -2.79 25.49 -0.88
N ASP A 372 -3.52 26.43 -1.47
CA ASP A 372 -4.97 26.53 -1.30
C ASP A 372 -5.70 25.40 -2.01
N VAL A 373 -5.28 25.03 -3.22
CA VAL A 373 -5.85 23.87 -3.92
C VAL A 373 -5.51 22.58 -3.20
N THR A 374 -4.30 22.44 -2.64
CA THR A 374 -3.92 21.27 -1.83
C THR A 374 -4.81 21.16 -0.59
N ALA A 375 -4.98 22.25 0.16
CA ALA A 375 -5.83 22.30 1.35
C ALA A 375 -7.32 22.07 1.07
N LEU A 376 -7.76 22.28 -0.17
CA LEU A 376 -9.13 22.01 -0.58
C LEU A 376 -9.46 20.51 -0.53
N PHE A 377 -8.49 19.65 -0.82
CA PHE A 377 -8.67 18.20 -0.86
C PHE A 377 -8.05 17.49 0.34
N ALA A 378 -6.85 17.89 0.75
CA ALA A 378 -6.04 17.26 1.78
C ALA A 378 -6.05 18.02 3.10
N GLU A 379 -5.67 17.34 4.18
CA GLU A 379 -5.49 17.99 5.49
C GLU A 379 -4.26 18.90 5.47
N GLN A 380 -4.38 20.08 6.08
CA GLN A 380 -3.26 21.01 6.21
C GLN A 380 -3.36 21.81 7.52
N GLY A 381 -2.23 22.04 8.17
CA GLY A 381 -2.10 23.04 9.23
C GLY A 381 -1.32 24.25 8.72
N ARG A 382 -1.92 25.44 8.80
CA ARG A 382 -1.28 26.70 8.42
C ARG A 382 -0.92 27.48 9.67
N THR A 383 0.35 27.75 9.87
CA THR A 383 0.85 28.51 11.02
C THR A 383 1.09 29.96 10.63
N THR A 384 0.83 30.89 11.55
CA THR A 384 1.13 32.32 11.35
C THR A 384 2.55 32.69 11.75
N ASP A 385 3.26 31.78 12.43
CA ASP A 385 4.61 31.97 12.95
C ASP A 385 5.54 30.95 12.29
N SER A 386 6.64 31.42 11.70
CA SER A 386 7.59 30.59 10.96
C SER A 386 8.40 29.63 11.86
N GLN A 387 8.41 29.83 13.19
CA GLN A 387 9.03 28.87 14.11
C GLN A 387 8.04 27.87 14.70
N VAL A 388 6.78 27.86 14.22
CA VAL A 388 5.80 26.82 14.54
C VAL A 388 5.45 26.07 13.27
N GLU A 389 5.56 24.75 13.32
CA GLU A 389 5.27 23.85 12.21
C GLU A 389 4.12 22.91 12.59
N PHE A 390 3.20 22.66 11.66
CA PHE A 390 2.18 21.63 11.84
C PHE A 390 2.79 20.25 11.62
N VAL A 391 2.61 19.34 12.57
CA VAL A 391 3.12 17.97 12.45
C VAL A 391 2.03 17.03 11.99
N ARG A 392 0.90 16.99 12.73
CA ARG A 392 -0.25 16.16 12.39
C ARG A 392 -1.50 16.56 13.17
N SER A 393 -2.64 16.09 12.68
CA SER A 393 -3.96 16.07 13.30
C SER A 393 -4.27 14.68 13.86
N GLY A 394 -5.29 14.60 14.71
CA GLY A 394 -5.90 13.34 15.10
C GLY A 394 -7.34 13.22 14.58
N LEU A 395 -7.93 12.03 14.71
CA LEU A 395 -9.28 11.70 14.22
C LEU A 395 -10.41 12.58 14.78
N ASN A 396 -10.16 13.29 15.88
CA ASN A 396 -11.14 14.16 16.54
C ASN A 396 -10.76 15.65 16.45
N THR A 397 -9.75 15.99 15.64
CA THR A 397 -9.39 17.39 15.43
C THR A 397 -10.45 18.03 14.54
N GLU A 398 -11.11 19.07 15.04
CA GLU A 398 -12.07 19.85 14.27
C GLU A 398 -11.34 20.95 13.50
N PRO A 399 -11.73 21.24 12.24
CA PRO A 399 -11.14 22.33 11.48
C PRO A 399 -11.45 23.68 12.13
N GLY A 400 -10.45 24.54 12.20
CA GLY A 400 -10.54 25.79 12.96
C GLY A 400 -9.18 26.43 13.22
N THR A 401 -9.20 27.60 13.85
CA THR A 401 -7.97 28.34 14.21
C THR A 401 -7.71 28.23 15.71
N TYR A 402 -6.52 27.77 16.07
CA TYR A 402 -6.09 27.51 17.44
C TYR A 402 -4.87 28.37 17.76
N GLY A 403 -4.94 29.17 18.81
CA GLY A 403 -3.78 29.95 19.28
C GLY A 403 -2.71 29.04 19.88
N VAL A 404 -1.44 29.34 19.62
CA VAL A 404 -0.28 28.62 20.16
C VAL A 404 0.47 29.54 21.13
N ASN A 405 0.75 29.03 22.32
CA ASN A 405 1.51 29.76 23.34
C ASN A 405 2.54 28.83 23.98
N ILE A 406 3.77 29.31 24.11
CA ILE A 406 4.90 28.56 24.65
C ILE A 406 5.27 29.13 26.01
N THR A 407 5.25 28.29 27.03
CA THR A 407 5.66 28.65 28.40
C THR A 407 7.07 28.21 28.71
N GLN A 408 7.60 27.22 27.99
CA GLN A 408 8.97 26.73 28.09
C GLN A 408 9.42 26.25 26.70
N ALA A 409 10.59 26.70 26.25
CA ALA A 409 11.17 26.19 25.01
C ALA A 409 11.89 24.86 25.25
N ALA A 410 11.95 24.02 24.20
CA ALA A 410 12.71 22.80 24.26
C ALA A 410 14.22 23.10 24.30
N THR A 411 14.98 22.33 25.07
CA THR A 411 16.43 22.43 25.13
C THR A 411 17.09 21.08 24.87
N GLN A 412 18.37 21.11 24.49
CA GLN A 412 19.19 19.93 24.26
C GLN A 412 20.00 19.61 25.51
N GLY A 413 20.24 18.33 25.75
CA GLY A 413 21.15 17.86 26.79
C GLY A 413 22.58 18.21 26.45
N ASN A 414 23.31 18.72 27.44
CA ASN A 414 24.67 19.21 27.27
C ASN A 414 25.59 18.76 28.41
N LEU A 415 26.78 18.30 28.06
CA LEU A 415 27.86 17.96 28.98
C LEU A 415 29.02 18.95 28.79
N VAL A 416 29.35 19.71 29.82
CA VAL A 416 30.46 20.68 29.77
C VAL A 416 31.60 20.23 30.68
N ALA A 417 32.81 20.25 30.16
CA ALA A 417 34.05 20.05 30.90
C ALA A 417 34.26 21.13 31.98
N GLY A 418 34.94 20.78 33.06
CA GLY A 418 35.13 21.67 34.21
C GLY A 418 36.24 22.70 33.98
N THR A 419 37.21 22.37 33.15
CA THR A 419 38.36 23.23 32.83
C THR A 419 38.55 23.42 31.33
N ALA A 420 39.23 24.51 30.94
CA ALA A 420 39.48 24.83 29.53
C ALA A 420 40.51 23.87 28.93
N LEU A 421 40.29 23.48 27.68
CA LEU A 421 41.18 22.56 26.97
C LEU A 421 42.50 23.25 26.63
N SER A 422 43.61 22.63 27.03
CA SER A 422 44.96 23.15 26.74
C SER A 422 45.34 22.98 25.26
N ALA A 423 46.23 23.84 24.74
CA ALA A 423 46.79 23.68 23.41
C ALA A 423 48.00 22.73 23.43
N GLY A 424 48.25 22.02 22.32
CA GLY A 424 49.41 21.12 22.20
C GLY A 424 49.24 19.79 22.93
N ILE A 425 48.02 19.25 23.01
CA ILE A 425 47.74 17.97 23.67
C ILE A 425 48.29 16.83 22.80
N THR A 426 49.02 15.91 23.43
CA THR A 426 49.52 14.70 22.78
C THR A 426 48.63 13.52 23.17
N ILE A 427 48.06 12.87 22.15
CA ILE A 427 47.26 11.66 22.29
C ILE A 427 48.17 10.44 22.06
N ASP A 428 48.20 9.53 23.03
CA ASP A 428 48.90 8.25 23.00
C ASP A 428 48.01 7.14 23.59
N GLY A 429 48.54 5.92 23.72
CA GLY A 429 47.77 4.78 24.24
C GLY A 429 47.36 4.85 25.72
N THR A 430 47.57 5.99 26.41
CA THR A 430 47.14 6.22 27.79
C THR A 430 46.02 7.25 27.93
N ASN A 431 45.64 7.92 26.83
CA ASN A 431 44.62 8.97 26.81
C ASN A 431 43.84 9.02 25.48
N ASP A 432 43.71 7.90 24.77
CA ASP A 432 43.06 7.84 23.44
C ASP A 432 41.60 7.36 23.47
N ALA A 433 41.06 6.87 24.60
CA ALA A 433 39.68 6.38 24.67
C ALA A 433 38.74 7.27 25.50
N LEU A 434 37.58 7.60 24.93
CA LEU A 434 36.48 8.29 25.61
C LEU A 434 35.18 7.50 25.43
N THR A 435 34.42 7.31 26.51
CA THR A 435 33.13 6.63 26.48
C THR A 435 32.04 7.47 27.13
N PHE A 436 30.95 7.67 26.38
CA PHE A 436 29.78 8.45 26.77
C PHE A 436 28.55 7.57 26.84
N GLN A 437 27.57 7.99 27.65
CA GLN A 437 26.19 7.53 27.57
C GLN A 437 25.34 8.67 27.00
N VAL A 438 24.69 8.43 25.87
CA VAL A 438 23.89 9.41 25.12
C VAL A 438 22.42 9.02 25.18
N ASN A 439 21.57 10.00 25.51
CA ASN A 439 20.11 9.88 25.64
C ASN A 439 19.67 8.70 26.54
N GLY A 440 20.45 8.39 27.59
CA GLY A 440 20.16 7.34 28.57
C GLY A 440 20.37 5.90 28.11
N GLU A 441 20.44 5.62 26.80
CA GLU A 441 20.42 4.25 26.27
C GLU A 441 21.62 3.90 25.38
N THR A 442 22.20 4.87 24.65
CA THR A 442 23.31 4.61 23.71
C THR A 442 24.68 4.79 24.36
N SER A 443 25.43 3.69 24.54
CA SER A 443 26.84 3.75 24.93
C SER A 443 27.72 4.00 23.71
N VAL A 444 28.55 5.03 23.77
CA VAL A 444 29.37 5.53 22.66
C VAL A 444 30.82 5.55 23.09
N SER A 445 31.62 4.64 22.57
CA SER A 445 33.08 4.65 22.74
C SER A 445 33.76 5.15 21.48
N ILE A 446 34.64 6.13 21.61
CA ILE A 446 35.50 6.64 20.55
C ILE A 446 36.97 6.41 20.90
N THR A 447 37.79 6.19 19.86
CA THR A 447 39.25 6.06 19.98
C THR A 447 39.89 7.14 19.11
N LEU A 448 40.68 8.00 19.72
CA LEU A 448 41.32 9.15 19.07
C LEU A 448 42.61 8.72 18.39
N SER A 449 42.92 9.32 17.24
CA SER A 449 44.18 9.06 16.53
C SER A 449 45.37 9.55 17.34
N GLN A 450 46.38 8.69 17.55
CA GLN A 450 47.58 9.01 18.32
C GLN A 450 48.50 9.98 17.57
N GLN A 451 48.51 11.23 18.00
CA GLN A 451 49.35 12.32 17.48
C GLN A 451 49.34 13.51 18.44
N THR A 452 50.16 14.51 18.16
CA THR A 452 50.08 15.81 18.84
C THR A 452 49.14 16.75 18.09
N TYR A 453 48.07 17.19 18.76
CA TYR A 453 47.14 18.19 18.24
C TYR A 453 47.63 19.58 18.62
N ALA A 454 47.99 20.38 17.62
CA ALA A 454 48.64 21.68 17.82
C ALA A 454 47.70 22.70 18.50
N THR A 455 46.41 22.66 18.16
CA THR A 455 45.39 23.51 18.76
C THR A 455 44.31 22.67 19.44
N ALA A 456 43.61 23.29 20.40
CA ALA A 456 42.44 22.69 21.05
C ALA A 456 41.33 22.37 20.02
N GLN A 457 41.21 23.16 18.95
CA GLN A 457 40.22 22.94 17.90
C GLN A 457 40.54 21.70 17.07
N ASP A 458 41.82 21.44 16.75
CA ASP A 458 42.21 20.25 15.99
C ASP A 458 41.79 18.95 16.71
N LEU A 459 41.86 18.95 18.05
CA LEU A 459 41.42 17.83 18.88
C LEU A 459 39.88 17.71 18.92
N VAL A 460 39.16 18.84 18.97
CA VAL A 460 37.69 18.85 18.91
C VAL A 460 37.20 18.32 17.56
N ASP A 461 37.87 18.69 16.47
CA ASP A 461 37.53 18.23 15.12
C ASP A 461 37.77 16.71 14.98
N GLU A 462 38.84 16.17 15.56
CA GLU A 462 39.03 14.71 15.67
C GLU A 462 37.91 14.05 16.47
N ILE A 463 37.59 14.58 17.66
CA ILE A 463 36.51 14.05 18.50
C ILE A 463 35.19 14.04 17.72
N GLN A 464 34.86 15.13 17.02
CA GLN A 464 33.66 15.22 16.19
C GLN A 464 33.67 14.22 15.04
N SER A 465 34.82 14.01 14.39
CA SER A 465 34.99 13.02 13.31
C SER A 465 34.71 11.60 13.83
N GLN A 466 35.30 11.25 14.97
CA GLN A 466 35.08 9.94 15.61
C GLN A 466 33.61 9.75 16.01
N LEU A 467 32.96 10.77 16.57
CA LEU A 467 31.52 10.74 16.90
C LEU A 467 30.64 10.55 15.65
N ASN A 468 30.93 11.24 14.54
CA ASN A 468 30.17 11.11 13.29
C ASN A 468 30.30 9.71 12.65
N SER A 469 31.48 9.09 12.77
CA SER A 469 31.73 7.74 12.25
C SER A 469 31.27 6.61 13.17
N ASN A 470 30.73 6.92 14.35
CA ASN A 470 30.46 5.92 15.38
C ASN A 470 29.25 5.03 15.03
N ASN A 471 29.48 3.72 15.00
CA ASN A 471 28.45 2.74 14.65
C ASN A 471 27.26 2.72 15.63
N ALA A 472 27.47 2.94 16.94
CA ALA A 472 26.39 2.91 17.92
C ALA A 472 25.47 4.13 17.79
N LEU A 473 26.05 5.31 17.55
CA LEU A 473 25.28 6.53 17.24
C LEU A 473 24.50 6.39 15.93
N ASN A 474 25.16 5.93 14.87
CA ASN A 474 24.54 5.72 13.56
C ASN A 474 23.42 4.68 13.60
N ALA A 475 23.60 3.57 14.33
CA ALA A 475 22.57 2.56 14.53
C ALA A 475 21.38 3.07 15.36
N ALA A 476 21.64 3.95 16.33
CA ALA A 476 20.60 4.57 17.16
C ALA A 476 19.93 5.80 16.50
N GLY A 477 20.42 6.26 15.34
CA GLY A 477 19.97 7.51 14.73
C GLY A 477 20.24 8.75 15.59
N ALA A 478 21.20 8.68 16.50
CA ALA A 478 21.58 9.75 17.41
C ALA A 478 22.85 10.46 16.91
N SER A 479 23.04 11.71 17.32
CA SER A 479 24.29 12.43 17.08
C SER A 479 24.62 13.34 18.25
N VAL A 480 25.92 13.58 18.43
CA VAL A 480 26.47 14.46 19.46
C VAL A 480 27.40 15.46 18.77
N LYS A 481 27.24 16.73 19.12
CA LYS A 481 28.11 17.81 18.69
C LYS A 481 29.16 18.06 19.77
N ALA A 482 30.44 17.96 19.42
CA ALA A 482 31.56 18.37 20.27
C ALA A 482 32.03 19.77 19.85
N GLU A 483 32.16 20.68 20.81
CA GLU A 483 32.63 22.04 20.56
C GLU A 483 33.38 22.63 21.76
N LEU A 484 34.04 23.77 21.57
CA LEU A 484 34.58 24.57 22.66
C LEU A 484 33.56 25.65 23.04
N ASP A 485 33.21 25.75 24.32
CA ASP A 485 32.34 26.81 24.81
C ASP A 485 33.04 28.18 24.79
N GLY A 486 32.31 29.25 25.14
CA GLY A 486 32.87 30.61 25.18
C GLY A 486 34.03 30.81 26.18
N SER A 487 34.30 29.82 27.03
CA SER A 487 35.43 29.79 27.98
C SER A 487 36.53 28.80 27.58
N GLY A 488 36.45 28.18 26.40
CA GLY A 488 37.42 27.23 25.88
C GLY A 488 37.31 25.82 26.49
N ARG A 489 36.17 25.48 27.11
CA ARG A 489 35.92 24.15 27.70
C ARG A 489 35.26 23.24 26.68
N LEU A 490 35.59 21.96 26.69
CA LEU A 490 34.90 20.97 25.86
C LEU A 490 33.41 20.88 26.26
N SER A 491 32.54 20.94 25.25
CA SER A 491 31.10 20.82 25.40
C SER A 491 30.60 19.75 24.44
N PHE A 492 29.75 18.85 24.93
CA PHE A 492 29.13 17.79 24.15
C PHE A 492 27.61 17.94 24.23
N THR A 493 26.99 18.31 23.12
CA THR A 493 25.55 18.56 23.03
C THR A 493 24.88 17.46 22.21
N SER A 494 23.85 16.82 22.77
CA SER A 494 23.04 15.86 22.01
C SER A 494 22.22 16.61 20.96
N ALA A 495 22.09 16.05 19.76
CA ALA A 495 21.23 16.63 18.74
C ALA A 495 19.73 16.51 19.07
N LYS A 496 19.35 15.59 19.97
CA LYS A 496 17.96 15.43 20.42
C LYS A 496 17.54 16.62 21.28
N TYR A 497 16.27 17.00 21.22
CA TYR A 497 15.65 17.94 22.15
C TYR A 497 14.75 17.20 23.12
N GLY A 498 14.55 17.76 24.32
CA GLY A 498 13.62 17.21 25.30
C GLY A 498 14.26 16.58 26.52
N SER A 499 13.43 16.07 27.42
CA SER A 499 13.87 15.41 28.67
C SER A 499 14.72 14.17 28.44
N ASP A 500 14.51 13.47 27.32
CA ASP A 500 15.35 12.34 26.89
C ASP A 500 16.74 12.75 26.41
N SER A 501 16.96 14.03 26.12
CA SER A 501 18.23 14.52 25.60
C SER A 501 19.24 14.64 26.73
N ALA A 502 20.27 13.80 26.70
CA ALA A 502 21.31 13.79 27.72
C ALA A 502 22.64 13.31 27.14
N VAL A 503 23.74 13.87 27.63
CA VAL A 503 25.09 13.34 27.38
C VAL A 503 25.78 13.23 28.74
N THR A 504 26.29 12.06 29.07
CA THR A 504 27.09 11.84 30.28
C THR A 504 28.38 11.11 29.94
N LEU A 505 29.45 11.45 30.65
CA LEU A 505 30.73 10.76 30.50
C LEU A 505 30.74 9.53 31.41
N THR A 506 30.96 8.36 30.82
CA THR A 506 31.02 7.09 31.56
C THR A 506 32.46 6.73 31.92
N SER A 507 33.39 6.91 30.98
CA SER A 507 34.82 6.74 31.22
C SER A 507 35.65 7.57 30.25
N ALA A 508 36.84 7.97 30.68
CA ALA A 508 37.83 8.64 29.85
C ALA A 508 39.23 8.22 30.31
N ASP A 509 40.07 7.84 29.36
CA ASP A 509 41.48 7.66 29.60
C ASP A 509 42.12 9.04 29.82
N ASP A 510 42.78 9.23 30.96
CA ASP A 510 43.27 10.52 31.46
C ASP A 510 42.28 11.70 31.30
N ALA A 511 41.12 11.61 31.97
CA ALA A 511 40.08 12.64 31.92
C ALA A 511 40.59 14.07 32.19
N ALA A 512 41.66 14.24 32.98
CA ALA A 512 42.24 15.54 33.29
C ALA A 512 42.90 16.20 32.06
N ALA A 513 43.46 15.42 31.13
CA ALA A 513 44.02 15.94 29.88
C ALA A 513 42.98 16.68 29.02
N PHE A 514 41.72 16.26 29.14
CA PHE A 514 40.58 16.84 28.43
C PHE A 514 39.75 17.83 29.27
N GLY A 515 40.14 18.06 30.53
CA GLY A 515 39.34 18.84 31.49
C GLY A 515 38.03 18.18 31.91
N LEU A 516 37.92 16.87 31.71
CA LEU A 516 36.74 16.01 31.96
C LEU A 516 36.78 15.33 33.34
N ASP A 517 37.79 15.61 34.17
CA ASP A 517 37.90 15.16 35.56
C ASP A 517 36.81 15.77 36.47
N SER A 518 36.23 16.89 36.03
CA SER A 518 34.99 17.44 36.54
C SER A 518 34.08 17.81 35.36
N THR A 519 32.82 17.41 35.40
CA THR A 519 31.87 17.71 34.33
C THR A 519 30.54 18.22 34.90
N THR A 520 29.85 19.05 34.12
CA THR A 520 28.48 19.48 34.41
C THR A 520 27.59 18.97 33.30
N ALA A 521 26.78 17.95 33.60
CA ALA A 521 25.75 17.45 32.70
C ALA A 521 24.42 18.16 33.01
N THR A 522 23.79 18.72 31.98
CA THR A 522 22.44 19.29 32.03
C THR A 522 21.57 18.48 31.07
N GLU A 523 20.47 17.93 31.56
CA GLU A 523 19.47 17.28 30.70
C GLU A 523 18.70 18.33 29.91
N GLY A 524 18.25 17.94 28.72
CA GLY A 524 17.33 18.76 27.94
C GLY A 524 15.97 18.87 28.62
N LEU A 525 15.17 19.80 28.15
CA LEU A 525 13.80 20.02 28.61
C LEU A 525 12.86 19.96 27.44
N ASP A 526 11.68 19.38 27.63
CA ASP A 526 10.62 19.39 26.62
C ASP A 526 10.01 20.79 26.50
N VAL A 527 9.47 21.07 25.31
CA VAL A 527 8.63 22.23 25.09
C VAL A 527 7.38 22.15 25.98
N ALA A 528 6.99 23.24 26.62
CA ALA A 528 5.72 23.31 27.36
C ALA A 528 4.91 24.51 26.87
N GLY A 529 3.59 24.36 26.84
CA GLY A 529 2.72 25.41 26.32
C GLY A 529 1.24 25.04 26.27
N SER A 530 0.51 25.77 25.44
CA SER A 530 -0.90 25.54 25.18
C SER A 530 -1.25 25.68 23.71
N ILE A 531 -2.24 24.91 23.27
CA ILE A 531 -2.83 24.95 21.93
C ILE A 531 -4.34 25.19 22.10
N GLY A 532 -4.88 26.20 21.44
CA GLY A 532 -6.30 26.56 21.56
C GLY A 532 -6.72 26.94 22.99
N GLY A 533 -5.79 27.46 23.80
CA GLY A 533 -6.01 27.79 25.21
C GLY A 533 -6.05 26.59 26.16
N ARG A 534 -5.69 25.40 25.68
CA ARG A 534 -5.60 24.16 26.49
C ARG A 534 -4.15 23.78 26.70
N THR A 535 -3.78 23.41 27.91
CA THR A 535 -2.43 22.93 28.22
C THR A 535 -2.09 21.72 27.36
N ALA A 536 -0.99 21.81 26.62
CA ALA A 536 -0.50 20.76 25.75
C ALA A 536 0.63 19.99 26.45
N GLU A 537 0.80 18.73 26.08
CA GLU A 537 1.92 17.89 26.51
C GLU A 537 3.10 18.12 25.56
N GLY A 538 4.31 18.11 26.11
CA GLY A 538 5.55 18.29 25.38
C GLY A 538 6.30 16.99 25.20
N ASP A 539 6.84 16.76 24.02
CA ASP A 539 7.79 15.70 23.70
C ASP A 539 8.87 16.26 22.79
N GLY A 540 10.05 16.54 23.35
CA GLY A 540 11.12 17.26 22.68
C GLY A 540 10.66 18.64 22.23
N GLN A 541 10.65 18.86 20.92
CA GLN A 541 10.15 20.10 20.29
C GLN A 541 8.67 20.05 19.91
N VAL A 542 7.98 18.94 20.14
CA VAL A 542 6.58 18.76 19.72
C VAL A 542 5.65 19.03 20.89
N LEU A 543 4.72 19.97 20.71
CA LEU A 543 3.55 20.11 21.56
C LEU A 543 2.39 19.33 20.95
N PHE A 544 1.71 18.54 21.76
CA PHE A 544 0.53 17.81 21.34
C PHE A 544 -0.60 17.84 22.36
N LEU A 545 -1.83 17.70 21.87
CA LEU A 545 -3.01 17.54 22.70
C LEU A 545 -3.52 16.11 22.63
N GLY A 546 -3.62 15.45 23.79
CA GLY A 546 -4.27 14.15 23.92
C GLY A 546 -5.79 14.20 23.65
N SER A 547 -6.45 13.06 23.82
CA SER A 547 -7.91 12.94 23.67
C SER A 547 -8.66 13.75 24.74
N GLY A 548 -9.90 14.19 24.43
CA GLY A 548 -10.73 14.95 25.37
C GLY A 548 -10.47 16.46 25.42
N ASN A 549 -9.59 16.97 24.56
CA ASN A 549 -9.24 18.39 24.45
C ASN A 549 -10.16 19.18 23.48
N GLY A 550 -11.43 18.79 23.36
CA GLY A 550 -12.39 19.43 22.45
C GLY A 550 -11.93 19.39 20.99
N GLY A 551 -12.26 20.41 20.20
CA GLY A 551 -11.91 20.47 18.78
C GLY A 551 -10.40 20.47 18.47
N ALA A 552 -9.53 20.78 19.44
CA ALA A 552 -8.07 20.72 19.25
C ALA A 552 -7.48 19.33 19.57
N SER A 553 -8.30 18.33 19.89
CA SER A 553 -7.83 16.99 20.28
C SER A 553 -7.03 16.32 19.16
N GLY A 554 -5.84 15.81 19.48
CA GLY A 554 -4.96 15.15 18.53
C GLY A 554 -4.07 16.08 17.71
N LEU A 555 -4.23 17.40 17.83
CA LEU A 555 -3.41 18.38 17.12
C LEU A 555 -1.98 18.38 17.67
N GLN A 556 -1.00 18.37 16.77
CA GLN A 556 0.43 18.40 17.10
C GLN A 556 1.15 19.48 16.31
N VAL A 557 1.97 20.25 17.01
CA VAL A 557 2.81 21.31 16.43
C VAL A 557 4.25 21.16 16.92
N ARG A 558 5.21 21.41 16.04
CA ARG A 558 6.63 21.47 16.38
C ARG A 558 7.04 22.92 16.55
N VAL A 559 7.83 23.19 17.58
CA VAL A 559 8.33 24.52 17.93
C VAL A 559 9.84 24.53 17.71
N LEU A 560 10.27 25.32 16.73
CA LEU A 560 11.67 25.42 16.28
C LEU A 560 12.45 26.51 17.02
N GLY A 561 11.74 27.46 17.65
CA GLY A 561 12.34 28.60 18.35
C GLY A 561 12.54 28.38 19.84
N ASP A 562 13.40 29.20 20.44
CA ASP A 562 13.71 29.25 21.86
C ASP A 562 12.91 30.34 22.62
N GLU A 563 12.24 31.23 21.90
CA GLU A 563 11.42 32.29 22.49
C GLU A 563 10.10 31.74 23.08
N THR A 564 9.83 32.15 24.32
CA THR A 564 8.56 31.89 25.01
C THR A 564 7.55 33.02 24.77
N GLY A 565 6.26 32.74 24.93
CA GLY A 565 5.17 33.68 24.73
C GLY A 565 4.15 33.23 23.68
N SER A 566 3.35 34.17 23.18
CA SER A 566 2.37 33.89 22.11
C SER A 566 3.10 33.70 20.78
N ARG A 567 2.89 32.54 20.15
CA ARG A 567 3.50 32.15 18.87
C ARG A 567 2.47 32.12 17.74
N GLY A 568 1.53 33.06 17.78
CA GLY A 568 0.46 33.18 16.82
C GLY A 568 -0.57 32.05 16.90
N SER A 569 -1.06 31.59 15.75
CA SER A 569 -2.08 30.55 15.63
C SER A 569 -1.80 29.55 14.53
N ILE A 570 -2.39 28.37 14.67
CA ILE A 570 -2.48 27.35 13.64
C ILE A 570 -3.94 27.24 13.17
N THR A 571 -4.15 27.38 11.87
CA THR A 571 -5.43 27.09 11.22
C THR A 571 -5.37 25.67 10.65
N PHE A 572 -6.13 24.76 11.25
CA PHE A 572 -6.30 23.41 10.75
C PHE A 572 -7.42 23.37 9.71
N VAL A 573 -7.11 22.86 8.53
CA VAL A 573 -8.01 22.68 7.40
C VAL A 573 -8.20 21.19 7.20
N GLU A 574 -9.47 20.78 7.18
CA GLU A 574 -9.87 19.41 6.85
C GLU A 574 -10.45 19.40 5.43
N GLY A 575 -9.67 18.88 4.49
CA GLY A 575 -10.01 18.89 3.07
C GLY A 575 -11.25 18.06 2.72
N VAL A 576 -11.84 18.35 1.56
CA VAL A 576 -13.06 17.68 1.07
C VAL A 576 -12.86 16.17 0.90
N ALA A 577 -11.66 15.72 0.57
CA ALA A 577 -11.40 14.32 0.29
C ALA A 577 -11.41 13.49 1.58
N GLU A 578 -10.75 13.94 2.65
CA GLU A 578 -10.79 13.23 3.94
C GLU A 578 -12.21 13.24 4.54
N ARG A 579 -12.90 14.38 4.50
CA ARG A 579 -14.31 14.49 4.93
C ARG A 579 -15.23 13.52 4.18
N THR A 580 -14.94 13.28 2.91
CA THR A 580 -15.69 12.31 2.10
C THR A 580 -15.35 10.88 2.47
N VAL A 581 -14.08 10.56 2.74
CA VAL A 581 -13.66 9.24 3.24
C VAL A 581 -14.31 8.92 4.58
N ASP A 582 -14.35 9.88 5.49
CA ASP A 582 -15.02 9.74 6.79
C ASP A 582 -16.53 9.56 6.64
N LEU A 583 -17.14 10.28 5.71
CA LEU A 583 -18.55 10.11 5.40
C LEU A 583 -18.86 8.71 4.83
N VAL A 584 -18.05 8.25 3.87
CA VAL A 584 -18.17 6.89 3.29
C VAL A 584 -18.01 5.84 4.38
N THR A 585 -17.03 6.00 5.27
CA THR A 585 -16.80 5.09 6.40
C THR A 585 -17.98 5.05 7.35
N ARG A 586 -18.61 6.20 7.65
CA ARG A 586 -19.84 6.27 8.48
C ARG A 586 -21.05 5.59 7.85
N PHE A 587 -21.14 5.53 6.53
CA PHE A 587 -22.27 4.86 5.86
C PHE A 587 -22.07 3.36 5.68
N VAL A 588 -20.84 2.94 5.35
CA VAL A 588 -20.50 1.57 4.95
C VAL A 588 -19.87 0.75 6.08
N GLY A 589 -19.41 1.39 7.15
CA GLY A 589 -18.85 0.73 8.34
C GLY A 589 -19.85 -0.21 9.02
N ALA A 590 -19.36 -1.02 9.96
CA ALA A 590 -20.15 -2.05 10.63
C ALA A 590 -21.41 -1.50 11.33
N GLU A 591 -21.33 -0.29 11.89
CA GLU A 591 -22.47 0.40 12.52
C GLU A 591 -23.13 1.42 11.57
N GLY A 592 -22.82 1.36 10.29
CA GLY A 592 -23.27 2.31 9.29
C GLY A 592 -24.74 2.14 8.90
N ALA A 593 -25.34 3.21 8.38
CA ALA A 593 -26.76 3.23 8.01
C ALA A 593 -27.12 2.21 6.90
N ILE A 594 -26.20 1.93 5.98
CA ILE A 594 -26.40 0.94 4.90
C ILE A 594 -26.34 -0.47 5.47
N GLU A 595 -25.36 -0.76 6.34
CA GLU A 595 -25.21 -2.06 6.98
C GLU A 595 -26.43 -2.36 7.86
N SER A 596 -26.80 -1.43 8.75
CA SER A 596 -27.97 -1.56 9.63
C SER A 596 -29.26 -1.86 8.87
N ARG A 597 -29.46 -1.21 7.71
CA ARG A 597 -30.64 -1.45 6.86
C ARG A 597 -30.58 -2.82 6.18
N THR A 598 -29.39 -3.24 5.74
CA THR A 598 -29.17 -4.56 5.15
C THR A 598 -29.45 -5.66 6.17
N GLU A 599 -28.92 -5.54 7.40
CA GLU A 599 -29.19 -6.47 8.51
C GLU A 599 -30.69 -6.54 8.87
N SER A 600 -31.39 -5.40 8.85
CA SER A 600 -32.84 -5.37 9.07
C SER A 600 -33.58 -6.17 7.98
N LEU A 601 -33.22 -5.98 6.72
CA LEU A 601 -33.85 -6.68 5.59
C LEU A 601 -33.54 -8.18 5.60
N THR A 602 -32.31 -8.57 5.98
CA THR A 602 -31.93 -9.98 6.16
C THR A 602 -32.77 -10.64 7.24
N ARG A 603 -32.97 -9.97 8.39
CA ARG A 603 -33.87 -10.46 9.45
C ARG A 603 -35.32 -10.56 8.99
N ASP A 604 -35.80 -9.60 8.18
CA ASP A 604 -37.15 -9.68 7.60
C ASP A 604 -37.28 -10.89 6.65
N LEU A 605 -36.23 -11.17 5.86
CA LEU A 605 -36.19 -12.33 4.97
C LEU A 605 -36.26 -13.65 5.75
N GLU A 606 -35.51 -13.77 6.85
CA GLU A 606 -35.56 -14.93 7.75
C GLU A 606 -36.97 -15.12 8.33
N GLN A 607 -37.63 -14.05 8.79
CA GLN A 607 -39.02 -14.12 9.30
C GLN A 607 -40.04 -14.53 8.22
N ILE A 608 -39.82 -14.13 6.96
CA ILE A 608 -40.64 -14.55 5.83
C ILE A 608 -40.44 -16.05 5.57
N GLN A 609 -39.19 -16.54 5.58
CA GLN A 609 -38.87 -17.96 5.41
C GLN A 609 -39.50 -18.82 6.52
N GLU A 610 -39.45 -18.38 7.78
CA GLU A 610 -40.17 -19.06 8.85
C GLU A 610 -41.69 -19.06 8.62
N SER A 611 -42.24 -17.99 8.08
CA SER A 611 -43.67 -17.91 7.77
C SER A 611 -44.07 -18.85 6.64
N GLN A 612 -43.18 -19.10 5.67
CA GLN A 612 -43.36 -20.10 4.63
C GLN A 612 -43.35 -21.51 5.23
N ALA A 613 -42.38 -21.83 6.11
CA ALA A 613 -42.34 -23.11 6.81
C ALA A 613 -43.60 -23.36 7.64
N ARG A 614 -44.07 -22.35 8.40
CA ARG A 614 -45.34 -22.43 9.14
C ARG A 614 -46.55 -22.63 8.24
N LEU A 615 -46.56 -22.04 7.04
CA LEU A 615 -47.62 -22.25 6.05
C LEU A 615 -47.61 -23.70 5.56
N GLU A 616 -46.44 -24.27 5.25
CA GLU A 616 -46.29 -25.66 4.82
C GLU A 616 -46.83 -26.64 5.87
N GLU A 617 -46.48 -26.46 7.13
CA GLU A 617 -47.01 -27.27 8.25
C GLU A 617 -48.53 -27.16 8.36
N ARG A 618 -49.07 -25.93 8.29
CA ARG A 618 -50.53 -25.69 8.34
C ARG A 618 -51.25 -26.37 7.18
N ILE A 619 -50.71 -26.25 5.97
CA ILE A 619 -51.30 -26.84 4.75
C ILE A 619 -51.23 -28.37 4.79
N ALA A 620 -50.15 -28.94 5.34
CA ALA A 620 -50.05 -30.39 5.58
C ALA A 620 -51.13 -30.89 6.55
N SER A 621 -51.34 -30.19 7.68
CA SER A 621 -52.41 -30.54 8.63
C SER A 621 -53.82 -30.38 8.02
N PHE A 622 -54.02 -29.33 7.21
CA PHE A 622 -55.28 -29.13 6.50
C PHE A 622 -55.56 -30.26 5.50
N ARG A 623 -54.54 -30.68 4.73
CA ARG A 623 -54.61 -31.83 3.82
C ARG A 623 -54.99 -33.10 4.58
N GLU A 624 -54.32 -33.40 5.70
CA GLU A 624 -54.63 -34.58 6.51
C GLU A 624 -56.09 -34.57 7.01
N ARG A 625 -56.57 -33.41 7.46
CA ARG A 625 -57.97 -33.24 7.89
C ARG A 625 -58.95 -33.46 6.75
N LEU A 626 -58.68 -32.91 5.56
CA LEU A 626 -59.50 -33.15 4.38
C LEU A 626 -59.50 -34.64 4.04
N VAL A 627 -58.33 -35.28 3.93
CA VAL A 627 -58.23 -36.72 3.65
C VAL A 627 -59.08 -37.53 4.63
N SER A 628 -58.99 -37.26 5.94
CA SER A 628 -59.81 -37.92 6.96
C SER A 628 -61.32 -37.71 6.76
N GLN A 629 -61.75 -36.48 6.48
CA GLN A 629 -63.16 -36.15 6.21
C GLN A 629 -63.68 -36.84 4.94
N PHE A 630 -62.89 -36.86 3.87
CA PHE A 630 -63.23 -37.52 2.61
C PHE A 630 -63.30 -39.03 2.77
N THR A 631 -62.38 -39.67 3.51
CA THR A 631 -62.44 -41.11 3.82
C THR A 631 -63.67 -41.46 4.67
N ALA A 632 -64.02 -40.63 5.66
CA ALA A 632 -65.22 -40.85 6.47
C ALA A 632 -66.52 -40.70 5.65
N ALA A 633 -66.57 -39.71 4.74
CA ALA A 633 -67.68 -39.52 3.82
C ALA A 633 -67.82 -40.68 2.83
N ASP A 634 -66.71 -41.20 2.30
CA ASP A 634 -66.71 -42.38 1.41
C ASP A 634 -67.22 -43.63 2.13
N SER A 635 -66.82 -43.84 3.38
CA SER A 635 -67.35 -44.92 4.22
C SER A 635 -68.86 -44.79 4.45
N LEU A 636 -69.36 -43.58 4.72
CA LEU A 636 -70.80 -43.32 4.87
C LEU A 636 -71.57 -43.57 3.57
N ILE A 637 -71.04 -43.12 2.42
CA ILE A 637 -71.63 -43.36 1.10
C ILE A 637 -71.66 -44.85 0.79
N SER A 638 -70.60 -45.59 1.10
CA SER A 638 -70.57 -47.06 0.95
C SER A 638 -71.64 -47.75 1.81
N GLN A 639 -71.85 -47.29 3.05
CA GLN A 639 -72.93 -47.78 3.92
C GLN A 639 -74.33 -47.42 3.37
N LEU A 640 -74.51 -46.22 2.83
CA LEU A 640 -75.76 -45.79 2.22
C LEU A 640 -76.05 -46.58 0.94
N ASN A 641 -75.04 -46.83 0.10
CA ASN A 641 -75.15 -47.66 -1.10
C ASN A 641 -75.49 -49.11 -0.74
N SER A 642 -74.84 -49.70 0.27
CA SER A 642 -75.19 -51.05 0.72
C SER A 642 -76.60 -51.12 1.33
N THR A 643 -77.05 -50.07 2.02
CA THR A 643 -78.43 -49.95 2.51
C THR A 643 -79.41 -49.81 1.34
N GLN A 644 -79.08 -49.02 0.33
CA GLN A 644 -79.87 -48.86 -0.89
C GLN A 644 -79.97 -50.17 -1.67
N ASP A 645 -78.86 -50.91 -1.82
CA ASP A 645 -78.83 -52.21 -2.48
C ASP A 645 -79.68 -53.22 -1.72
N PHE A 646 -79.59 -53.24 -0.38
CA PHE A 646 -80.43 -54.07 0.48
C PHE A 646 -81.92 -53.74 0.33
N VAL A 647 -82.29 -52.45 0.39
CA VAL A 647 -83.67 -51.99 0.19
C VAL A 647 -84.16 -52.31 -1.22
N SER A 648 -83.31 -52.15 -2.23
CA SER A 648 -83.64 -52.46 -3.64
C SER A 648 -83.86 -53.96 -3.84
N GLN A 649 -83.04 -54.81 -3.21
CA GLN A 649 -83.21 -56.27 -3.22
C GLN A 649 -84.49 -56.69 -2.49
N GLN A 650 -84.83 -56.09 -1.34
CA GLN A 650 -86.11 -56.33 -0.67
C GLN A 650 -87.32 -55.89 -1.52
N LEU A 651 -87.24 -54.71 -2.15
CA LEU A 651 -88.29 -54.23 -3.06
C LEU A 651 -88.44 -55.14 -4.29
N ALA A 652 -87.34 -55.63 -4.86
CA ALA A 652 -87.36 -56.59 -5.96
C ALA A 652 -87.95 -57.95 -5.53
N ALA A 653 -87.70 -58.39 -4.30
CA ALA A 653 -88.33 -59.59 -3.73
C ALA A 653 -89.83 -59.42 -3.43
N LEU A 654 -90.30 -58.17 -3.24
CA LEU A 654 -91.71 -57.81 -3.07
C LEU A 654 -92.43 -57.50 -4.40
N ALA A 655 -91.72 -57.46 -5.53
CA ALA A 655 -92.33 -57.29 -6.85
C ALA A 655 -93.08 -58.59 -7.25
N PRO A 656 -94.31 -58.51 -7.81
CA PRO A 656 -95.09 -59.70 -8.12
C PRO A 656 -94.39 -60.57 -9.18
N GLN A 657 -94.15 -61.86 -8.88
CA GLN A 657 -93.86 -62.85 -9.91
C GLN A 657 -95.09 -62.99 -10.81
N ASN A 658 -95.08 -62.33 -11.96
CA ASN A 658 -96.05 -62.57 -13.03
C ASN A 658 -95.78 -63.96 -13.64
N ASN A 659 -96.33 -64.99 -13.00
CA ASN A 659 -96.74 -66.22 -13.66
C ASN A 659 -97.75 -65.87 -14.76
N ARG A 660 -97.31 -65.89 -16.02
CA ARG A 660 -98.19 -66.14 -17.17
C ARG A 660 -97.57 -67.23 -18.04
N GLN A 661 -98.18 -68.41 -17.94
CA GLN A 661 -98.12 -69.49 -18.92
C GLN A 661 -98.64 -68.99 -20.28
N ASN A 662 -97.92 -69.31 -21.37
CA ASN A 662 -98.42 -70.07 -22.55
C ASN A 662 -97.49 -69.92 -23.76
N ASN A 663 -96.55 -70.86 -23.89
CA ASN A 663 -96.27 -71.78 -25.02
C ASN A 663 -94.79 -72.18 -25.07
#